data_AF-A0A6P6B1Q8-F1
#
_entry.id   AF-A0A6P6B1Q8-F1
#
_cell.length_a   1.000
_cell.length_b   1.000
_cell.length_c   1.000
_cell.angle_alpha   90.00
_cell.angle_beta   90.00
_cell.angle_gamma   90.00
#
_symmetry.space_group_name_H-M   'P 1'
#
loop_
_entity.id
_entity.type
_entity.pdbx_description
1 polymer ?
#
loop_
_entity_poly.entity_id
_entity_poly.type
_entity_poly.pdbx_seq_one_letter_code
_entity_poly.pdbx_strand_id
1 'polypeptide(L)'
;MAVPVQAASPVWETVLEQTKSAQDKNSDPLLWAVQLSSSLNSAGVSLPSIDLAHLLVSHICWDNHVPIAWKFLEKALTVKFVPAMLVLALLSTRVIPSRKFHPAAYRLYMELLRRHAFSLECQINGPNYRKPSHWGAFVQQLRVIAANSVALRNSKHVTPEALLQLTSDTRKVLSRECKTISQQEFLAVIGSGSLTSSSGHCHGTNPSANWLPIDLFLENAMDGSQVAATGAVERLTGLVKALQAVNGTTWHDTFLGLWIAALRLVQRERNISEGPVPRLDTCLCMLLSITPLVVANIVEEEESELIDDSDFSSSNQTKEKQASGRCRRDLISSLQMLSDYAALLTPPQLVCSVANQAAAKAIMFVSGLTVGNGNYECMSINDMPMNCAGNMRHLIVEACIARNLLDTSAYVWPGYVNARANIPRSVTSQVPGWSSLMKGSPLTPTLINALIATPASSLAEIEKIHEIATKGSDDEKISAASILCGASLVRGWNIQEHAILFITSLLSPPVPANYSGSESHLISCAPFLNVLLLGISPVDCVQIFSLHGLVPLLAASLMPLCEVFGSTAPNVSWALPTGEELTSHAVFTNAFTLLLRLWRFHHPPLEHVTGDATPVGSQLTPEYLLLVRNSKLSAFGKSSKDRLMIKRLSKNLNFSLELIYLDSFPKLKRWYRQHQECIASTLSELVQGTSVHQIVDALLNLMFRKISRGGQSLTSTPSGSSSSSASGAEDVSMRLKVPAWDILEGTPYALDAALTACAHGRVSPRELATGLKDLADFLPATLVTIISYFSAEVTRGIWKPVFMNGTDWPSPSANLFMIEQQIKKIIAATGVDVPSLAIGGNTPAMLPLPLAAFVSLTITYKLDKASERFLVLIGPALNSLAEGCPWPCMPIIASLWAQKVKRWNDFIVFSASRTVFHHSSEAVVQLLRSCFASTLGLNPSTIYSNGGVGALLGYGFGSHFSGGISPVAPGIMYLRVHRSFRDIMFMTEEIVSLLMSSVREIASGRLSREKLKKTKFGLRYGQVSLDAAMTRVKLAASLGASLVWLSGGLSLVQSLIKETLPSWFISSHAPEQDGGEPGGVVAMLGGYALAYFAVLCGTFAWGVDSASSASKRRPKVLGAHLEFLASSLDGKISLGCDFATWRAYVTGFLSLMVRCTQKWVLDVNVDVLKRLSDGLRQWNEDELAMALLGLGGVGATAAAAELIIESGV
;
A
#
# COMPACT_ATOMS: atom_id res chain seq x y z
N MET A 1 9.82 68.59 33.71
CA MET A 1 11.10 67.98 33.28
C MET A 1 11.10 67.92 31.77
N ALA A 2 12.10 68.54 31.15
CA ALA A 2 12.29 68.58 29.70
C ALA A 2 12.96 67.31 29.19
N VAL A 3 12.54 66.85 28.01
CA VAL A 3 13.36 66.10 27.05
C VAL A 3 13.11 66.75 25.68
N PRO A 4 14.14 67.07 24.88
CA PRO A 4 14.10 68.14 23.88
C PRO A 4 13.54 67.69 22.52
N VAL A 5 13.03 68.68 21.80
CA VAL A 5 12.70 68.64 20.37
C VAL A 5 13.97 68.32 19.57
N GLN A 6 14.05 67.13 18.97
CA GLN A 6 15.03 66.86 17.93
C GLN A 6 14.63 67.64 16.67
N ALA A 7 15.55 68.48 16.19
CA ALA A 7 15.43 69.20 14.94
C ALA A 7 15.14 68.23 13.79
N ALA A 8 14.05 68.46 13.06
CA ALA A 8 13.73 67.73 11.85
C ALA A 8 14.83 67.98 10.81
N SER A 9 15.38 66.92 10.21
CA SER A 9 16.31 67.06 9.10
C SER A 9 15.62 67.78 7.91
N PRO A 10 16.31 68.67 7.18
CA PRO A 10 15.74 69.47 6.08
C PRO A 10 15.11 68.62 4.95
N VAL A 11 15.48 67.34 4.88
CA VAL A 11 14.95 66.36 3.93
C VAL A 11 13.45 66.12 4.13
N TRP A 12 12.96 66.04 5.37
CA TRP A 12 11.55 65.71 5.66
C TRP A 12 10.61 66.89 5.41
N GLU A 13 11.07 68.13 5.66
CA GLU A 13 10.35 69.34 5.26
C GLU A 13 10.23 69.42 3.74
N THR A 14 11.32 69.13 3.02
CA THR A 14 11.33 69.07 1.56
C THR A 14 10.36 68.01 1.01
N VAL A 15 10.33 66.82 1.61
CA VAL A 15 9.40 65.73 1.24
C VAL A 15 7.93 66.12 1.50
N LEU A 16 7.68 66.81 2.62
CA LEU A 16 6.34 67.30 2.97
C LEU A 16 5.88 68.40 2.01
N GLU A 17 6.75 69.35 1.66
CA GLU A 17 6.47 70.40 0.67
C GLU A 17 6.25 69.83 -0.73
N GLN A 18 7.06 68.85 -1.14
CA GLN A 18 6.86 68.13 -2.41
C GLN A 18 5.50 67.43 -2.44
N THR A 19 5.09 66.82 -1.32
CA THR A 19 3.79 66.15 -1.22
C THR A 19 2.64 67.16 -1.22
N LYS A 20 2.76 68.30 -0.53
CA LYS A 20 1.77 69.40 -0.56
C LYS A 20 1.65 70.03 -1.95
N SER A 21 2.78 70.34 -2.60
CA SER A 21 2.78 70.89 -3.97
C SER A 21 2.16 69.92 -4.98
N ALA A 22 2.42 68.61 -4.83
CA ALA A 22 1.81 67.57 -5.67
C ALA A 22 0.30 67.43 -5.42
N GLN A 23 -0.16 67.64 -4.17
CA GLN A 23 -1.58 67.69 -3.83
C GLN A 23 -2.27 68.91 -4.48
N ASP A 24 -1.70 70.11 -4.35
CA ASP A 24 -2.26 71.35 -4.90
C ASP A 24 -2.32 71.35 -6.44
N LYS A 25 -1.31 70.74 -7.08
CA LYS A 25 -1.22 70.61 -8.54
C LYS A 25 -1.97 69.40 -9.09
N ASN A 26 -2.63 68.62 -8.23
CA ASN A 26 -3.33 67.39 -8.59
C ASN A 26 -2.46 66.41 -9.44
N SER A 27 -1.18 66.27 -9.05
CA SER A 27 -0.16 65.56 -9.83
C SER A 27 -0.37 64.04 -9.82
N ASP A 28 0.03 63.34 -10.89
CA ASP A 28 -0.05 61.88 -10.98
C ASP A 28 0.75 61.21 -9.82
N PRO A 29 0.12 60.31 -9.02
CA PRO A 29 0.81 59.52 -8.00
C PRO A 29 2.08 58.80 -8.45
N LEU A 30 2.15 58.37 -9.72
CA LEU A 30 3.37 57.80 -10.28
C LEU A 30 4.50 58.85 -10.39
N LEU A 31 4.18 60.04 -10.88
CA LEU A 31 5.13 61.14 -11.04
C LEU A 31 5.61 61.67 -9.69
N TRP A 32 4.69 61.76 -8.72
CA TRP A 32 5.02 62.05 -7.31
C TRP A 32 5.96 60.97 -6.72
N ALA A 33 5.68 59.68 -6.93
CA ALA A 33 6.53 58.61 -6.41
C ALA A 33 7.94 58.63 -7.02
N VAL A 34 8.07 58.95 -8.32
CA VAL A 34 9.38 59.09 -8.97
C VAL A 34 10.16 60.28 -8.39
N GLN A 35 9.53 61.44 -8.25
CA GLN A 35 10.15 62.63 -7.65
C GLN A 35 10.55 62.37 -6.19
N LEU A 36 9.66 61.77 -5.40
CA LEU A 36 9.92 61.40 -4.02
C LEU A 36 11.09 60.42 -3.91
N SER A 37 11.16 59.41 -4.79
CA SER A 37 12.27 58.46 -4.81
C SER A 37 13.61 59.13 -5.12
N SER A 38 13.62 60.11 -6.05
CA SER A 38 14.83 60.85 -6.40
C SER A 38 15.32 61.71 -5.25
N SER A 39 14.41 62.37 -4.52
CA SER A 39 14.70 63.17 -3.32
C SER A 39 15.19 62.31 -2.14
N LEU A 40 14.62 61.12 -1.96
CA LEU A 40 15.01 60.21 -0.88
C LEU A 40 16.34 59.52 -1.17
N ASN A 41 16.60 59.16 -2.44
CA ASN A 41 17.88 58.60 -2.87
C ASN A 41 19.01 59.64 -2.81
N SER A 42 18.76 60.90 -3.18
CA SER A 42 19.76 61.98 -3.07
C SER A 42 20.07 62.32 -1.60
N ALA A 43 19.12 62.09 -0.69
CA ALA A 43 19.30 62.22 0.75
C ALA A 43 19.84 60.95 1.45
N GLY A 44 20.10 59.86 0.72
CA GLY A 44 20.64 58.62 1.28
C GLY A 44 19.69 57.83 2.19
N VAL A 45 18.37 58.05 2.08
CA VAL A 45 17.37 57.37 2.92
C VAL A 45 17.10 55.96 2.40
N SER A 46 17.30 54.94 3.23
CA SER A 46 16.95 53.55 2.90
C SER A 46 15.43 53.36 2.84
N LEU A 47 14.94 52.82 1.73
CA LEU A 47 13.53 52.46 1.54
C LEU A 47 13.34 50.94 1.77
N PRO A 48 12.30 50.49 2.48
CA PRO A 48 11.18 51.26 3.04
C PRO A 48 11.56 52.04 4.32
N SER A 49 11.12 53.30 4.42
CA SER A 49 11.43 54.17 5.57
C SER A 49 10.28 54.23 6.58
N ILE A 50 10.63 54.08 7.86
CA ILE A 50 9.71 54.21 9.02
C ILE A 50 9.30 55.67 9.19
N ASP A 51 10.25 56.59 9.12
CA ASP A 51 10.01 58.03 9.29
C ASP A 51 9.09 58.58 8.19
N LEU A 52 9.25 58.10 6.96
CA LEU A 52 8.35 58.43 5.85
C LEU A 52 6.92 57.92 6.10
N ALA A 53 6.75 56.75 6.73
CA ALA A 53 5.44 56.22 7.07
C ALA A 53 4.74 57.07 8.14
N HIS A 54 5.47 57.49 9.17
CA HIS A 54 4.95 58.42 10.18
C HIS A 54 4.59 59.77 9.56
N LEU A 55 5.44 60.31 8.70
CA LEU A 55 5.22 61.60 8.04
C LEU A 55 3.98 61.57 7.12
N LEU A 56 3.86 60.56 6.24
CA LEU A 56 2.72 60.44 5.34
C LEU A 56 1.40 60.20 6.10
N VAL A 57 1.39 59.31 7.10
CA VAL A 57 0.17 59.08 7.91
C VAL A 57 -0.19 60.31 8.73
N SER A 58 0.81 61.06 9.22
CA SER A 58 0.56 62.31 9.93
C SER A 58 -0.03 63.40 9.05
N HIS A 59 0.41 63.48 7.78
CA HIS A 59 -0.06 64.47 6.81
C HIS A 59 -1.46 64.15 6.28
N ILE A 60 -1.79 62.86 6.08
CA ILE A 60 -3.05 62.41 5.46
C ILE A 60 -4.23 62.39 6.44
N CYS A 61 -3.97 62.19 7.73
CA CYS A 61 -5.04 62.17 8.73
C CYS A 61 -5.50 63.58 9.11
N TRP A 62 -6.83 63.74 9.24
CA TRP A 62 -7.51 64.99 9.62
C TRP A 62 -7.47 66.06 8.53
N ASP A 63 -6.55 67.03 8.64
CA ASP A 63 -6.60 68.30 7.91
C ASP A 63 -6.37 68.17 6.39
N ASN A 64 -5.84 67.02 5.90
CA ASN A 64 -5.68 66.74 4.46
C ASN A 64 -6.33 65.42 4.02
N HIS A 65 -7.56 65.14 4.47
CA HIS A 65 -8.35 64.00 4.00
C HIS A 65 -8.89 64.21 2.56
N VAL A 66 -7.99 64.29 1.58
CA VAL A 66 -8.32 64.49 0.16
C VAL A 66 -8.11 63.18 -0.61
N PRO A 67 -8.95 62.79 -1.58
CA PRO A 67 -8.82 61.53 -2.32
C PRO A 67 -7.43 61.30 -2.94
N ILE A 68 -6.74 62.36 -3.38
CA ILE A 68 -5.40 62.26 -3.95
C ILE A 68 -4.32 61.89 -2.92
N ALA A 69 -4.48 62.31 -1.67
CA ALA A 69 -3.53 62.01 -0.60
C ALA A 69 -3.54 60.50 -0.25
N TRP A 70 -4.72 59.88 -0.29
CA TRP A 70 -4.86 58.42 -0.14
C TRP A 70 -4.29 57.65 -1.33
N LYS A 71 -4.37 58.20 -2.54
CA LYS A 71 -3.71 57.62 -3.73
C LYS A 71 -2.19 57.68 -3.62
N PHE A 72 -1.62 58.75 -3.06
CA PHE A 72 -0.19 58.81 -2.76
C PHE A 72 0.23 57.77 -1.71
N LEU A 73 -0.57 57.56 -0.67
CA LEU A 73 -0.30 56.51 0.32
C LEU A 73 -0.38 55.11 -0.26
N GLU A 74 -1.41 54.82 -1.05
CA GLU A 74 -1.55 53.56 -1.78
C GLU A 74 -0.37 53.38 -2.75
N LYS A 75 0.07 54.45 -3.42
CA LYS A 75 1.22 54.39 -4.30
C LYS A 75 2.53 54.13 -3.55
N ALA A 76 2.74 54.77 -2.40
CA ALA A 76 3.90 54.50 -1.53
C ALA A 76 3.91 53.05 -1.00
N LEU A 77 2.74 52.49 -0.70
CA LEU A 77 2.57 51.09 -0.29
C LEU A 77 2.88 50.13 -1.46
N THR A 78 2.37 50.41 -2.66
CA THR A 78 2.61 49.55 -3.85
C THR A 78 4.06 49.59 -4.34
N VAL A 79 4.76 50.71 -4.20
CA VAL A 79 6.17 50.88 -4.60
C VAL A 79 7.13 50.55 -3.43
N LYS A 80 6.61 50.09 -2.28
CA LYS A 80 7.39 49.69 -1.08
C LYS A 80 8.28 50.80 -0.49
N PHE A 81 7.83 52.06 -0.55
CA PHE A 81 8.53 53.17 0.11
C PHE A 81 8.30 53.20 1.62
N VAL A 82 7.19 52.61 2.08
CA VAL A 82 6.79 52.56 3.49
C VAL A 82 6.41 51.14 3.89
N PRO A 83 6.70 50.71 5.14
CA PRO A 83 6.28 49.39 5.62
C PRO A 83 4.74 49.31 5.77
N ALA A 84 4.11 48.38 5.05
CA ALA A 84 2.64 48.30 5.00
C ALA A 84 1.96 48.03 6.35
N MET A 85 2.55 47.16 7.19
CA MET A 85 2.01 46.87 8.53
C MET A 85 2.09 48.07 9.47
N LEU A 86 3.16 48.88 9.37
CA LEU A 86 3.32 50.08 10.17
C LEU A 86 2.28 51.13 9.75
N VAL A 87 2.10 51.37 8.45
CA VAL A 87 1.09 52.31 7.94
C VAL A 87 -0.33 51.91 8.37
N LEU A 88 -0.67 50.61 8.29
CA LEU A 88 -1.97 50.12 8.74
C LEU A 88 -2.16 50.28 10.27
N ALA A 89 -1.13 50.02 11.08
CA ALA A 89 -1.20 50.22 12.52
C ALA A 89 -1.30 51.72 12.91
N LEU A 90 -0.59 52.60 12.21
CA LEU A 90 -0.69 54.04 12.43
C LEU A 90 -2.05 54.59 12.01
N LEU A 91 -2.61 54.10 10.90
CA LEU A 91 -3.98 54.45 10.50
C LEU A 91 -5.03 53.87 11.45
N SER A 92 -4.83 52.65 12.00
CA SER A 92 -5.80 52.03 12.89
C SER A 92 -6.00 52.84 14.16
N THR A 93 -4.92 53.37 14.74
CA THR A 93 -4.97 54.21 15.95
C THR A 93 -5.67 55.56 15.72
N ARG A 94 -5.72 56.07 14.48
CA ARG A 94 -6.32 57.38 14.16
C ARG A 94 -7.72 57.27 13.54
N VAL A 95 -7.94 56.31 12.65
CA VAL A 95 -9.17 56.19 11.83
C VAL A 95 -10.26 55.39 12.54
N ILE A 96 -9.92 54.37 13.33
CA ILE A 96 -10.92 53.51 14.02
C ILE A 96 -11.68 54.27 15.12
N PRO A 97 -11.04 55.09 15.97
CA PRO A 97 -11.75 55.89 16.97
C PRO A 97 -12.73 56.90 16.34
N SER A 98 -12.38 57.48 15.19
CA SER A 98 -13.18 58.51 14.51
C SER A 98 -14.06 58.00 13.37
N ARG A 99 -14.33 56.69 13.32
CA ARG A 99 -15.14 56.03 12.28
C ARG A 99 -16.53 56.63 12.08
N LYS A 100 -17.12 57.24 13.12
CA LYS A 100 -18.44 57.90 13.05
C LYS A 100 -18.37 59.31 12.46
N PHE A 101 -17.25 60.01 12.63
CA PHE A 101 -17.06 61.39 12.16
C PHE A 101 -16.49 61.45 10.73
N HIS A 102 -15.70 60.45 10.30
CA HIS A 102 -15.12 60.38 8.96
C HIS A 102 -15.32 59.00 8.30
N PRO A 103 -16.55 58.68 7.84
CA PRO A 103 -16.88 57.37 7.27
C PRO A 103 -16.11 57.05 5.96
N ALA A 104 -15.76 58.07 5.17
CA ALA A 104 -14.96 57.90 3.96
C ALA A 104 -13.51 57.46 4.26
N ALA A 105 -12.90 58.00 5.31
CA ALA A 105 -11.57 57.58 5.78
C ALA A 105 -11.57 56.14 6.26
N TYR A 106 -12.59 55.75 7.02
CA TYR A 106 -12.76 54.38 7.50
C TYR A 106 -12.95 53.39 6.34
N ARG A 107 -13.72 53.76 5.30
CA ARG A 107 -13.87 52.92 4.10
C ARG A 107 -12.57 52.72 3.34
N LEU A 108 -11.77 53.77 3.16
CA LEU A 108 -10.46 53.67 2.48
C LEU A 108 -9.45 52.88 3.32
N TYR A 109 -9.46 53.05 4.65
CA TYR A 109 -8.69 52.22 5.56
C TYR A 109 -9.06 50.74 5.45
N MET A 110 -10.35 50.39 5.40
CA MET A 110 -10.79 49.00 5.21
C MET A 110 -10.39 48.44 3.84
N GLU A 111 -10.32 49.25 2.79
CA GLU A 111 -9.85 48.83 1.47
C GLU A 111 -8.33 48.61 1.43
N LEU A 112 -7.53 49.46 2.10
CA LEU A 112 -6.10 49.25 2.28
C LEU A 112 -5.81 48.03 3.14
N LEU A 113 -6.59 47.83 4.21
CA LEU A 113 -6.54 46.63 5.04
C LEU A 113 -6.91 45.40 4.20
N ARG A 114 -7.95 45.47 3.37
CA ARG A 114 -8.33 44.42 2.41
C ARG A 114 -7.17 44.03 1.48
N ARG A 115 -6.52 45.01 0.86
CA ARG A 115 -5.46 44.78 -0.16
C ARG A 115 -4.12 44.37 0.42
N HIS A 116 -3.73 44.94 1.56
CA HIS A 116 -2.38 44.78 2.12
C HIS A 116 -2.32 43.89 3.36
N ALA A 117 -3.43 43.65 4.09
CA ALA A 117 -3.45 42.74 5.25
C ALA A 117 -3.95 41.33 4.88
N PHE A 118 -4.94 41.18 3.99
CA PHE A 118 -5.46 39.83 3.62
C PHE A 118 -4.64 39.12 2.54
N SER A 119 -3.70 39.81 1.87
CA SER A 119 -2.66 39.14 1.08
C SER A 119 -1.63 38.38 1.95
N LEU A 120 -1.68 38.54 3.28
CA LEU A 120 -0.82 37.84 4.26
C LEU A 120 -1.54 36.68 4.99
N GLU A 121 -2.84 36.47 4.74
CA GLU A 121 -3.60 35.40 5.43
C GLU A 121 -3.19 33.99 4.97
N CYS A 122 -2.57 33.87 3.79
CA CYS A 122 -1.92 32.62 3.33
C CYS A 122 -0.59 32.31 4.03
N GLN A 123 -0.04 33.20 4.87
CA GLN A 123 1.25 33.00 5.55
C GLN A 123 1.16 32.82 7.07
N ILE A 124 -0.03 32.92 7.67
CA ILE A 124 -0.17 32.96 9.15
C ILE A 124 -0.96 31.78 9.72
N ASN A 125 -1.65 30.97 8.91
CA ASN A 125 -2.45 29.84 9.40
C ASN A 125 -2.04 28.49 8.80
N GLY A 126 -1.04 27.83 9.39
CA GLY A 126 -0.85 26.39 9.27
C GLY A 126 -1.66 25.65 10.34
N PRO A 127 -2.51 24.65 10.01
CA PRO A 127 -3.56 24.17 10.93
C PRO A 127 -3.15 23.11 11.98
N ASN A 128 -1.88 22.76 12.18
CA ASN A 128 -1.52 21.55 12.94
C ASN A 128 -0.65 21.72 14.21
N TYR A 129 -0.58 22.91 14.83
CA TYR A 129 0.15 23.07 16.10
C TYR A 129 -0.79 22.94 17.32
N ARG A 130 -1.16 21.71 17.70
CA ARG A 130 -1.72 21.43 19.05
C ARG A 130 -0.57 21.05 19.99
N LYS A 131 -0.24 21.94 20.94
CA LYS A 131 0.67 21.63 22.05
C LYS A 131 0.01 20.57 22.95
N PRO A 132 0.77 19.62 23.54
CA PRO A 132 0.25 18.68 24.53
C PRO A 132 -0.38 19.41 25.74
N SER A 133 -1.47 18.89 26.29
CA SER A 133 -2.24 19.52 27.39
C SER A 133 -1.40 19.83 28.65
N HIS A 134 -0.39 19.01 28.96
CA HIS A 134 0.54 19.23 30.07
C HIS A 134 1.50 20.42 29.84
N TRP A 135 1.84 20.73 28.59
CA TRP A 135 2.61 21.93 28.25
C TRP A 135 1.78 23.20 28.46
N GLY A 136 0.45 23.13 28.23
CA GLY A 136 -0.47 24.21 28.58
C GLY A 136 -0.47 24.53 30.07
N ALA A 137 -0.50 23.49 30.92
CA ALA A 137 -0.41 23.63 32.37
C ALA A 137 0.96 24.16 32.84
N PHE A 138 2.06 23.64 32.27
CA PHE A 138 3.42 24.12 32.54
C PHE A 138 3.62 25.59 32.13
N VAL A 139 3.12 25.99 30.95
CA VAL A 139 3.13 27.38 30.47
C VAL A 139 2.27 28.28 31.37
N GLN A 140 1.11 27.80 31.84
CA GLN A 140 0.30 28.52 32.83
C GLN A 140 1.04 28.69 34.16
N GLN A 141 1.69 27.64 34.65
CA GLN A 141 2.48 27.71 35.89
C GLN A 141 3.70 28.63 35.74
N LEU A 142 4.39 28.60 34.61
CA LEU A 142 5.47 29.55 34.29
C LEU A 142 4.99 31.00 34.22
N ARG A 143 3.81 31.25 33.63
CA ARG A 143 3.18 32.58 33.64
C ARG A 143 2.80 33.04 35.05
N VAL A 144 2.31 32.13 35.89
CA VAL A 144 1.99 32.40 37.31
C VAL A 144 3.27 32.68 38.11
N ILE A 145 4.36 31.93 37.87
CA ILE A 145 5.66 32.13 38.51
C ILE A 145 6.29 33.45 38.07
N ALA A 146 6.24 33.79 36.78
CA ALA A 146 6.71 35.07 36.24
C ALA A 146 5.92 36.27 36.80
N ALA A 147 4.62 36.10 37.05
CA ALA A 147 3.77 37.15 37.61
C ALA A 147 3.95 37.34 39.14
N ASN A 148 4.19 36.26 39.89
CA ASN A 148 4.10 36.27 41.36
C ASN A 148 5.42 36.08 42.10
N SER A 149 6.52 35.71 41.44
CA SER A 149 7.80 35.47 42.10
C SER A 149 8.62 36.76 42.28
N VAL A 150 8.76 37.19 43.53
CA VAL A 150 9.62 38.33 43.92
C VAL A 150 11.11 38.01 43.73
N ALA A 151 11.51 36.73 43.85
CA ALA A 151 12.89 36.29 43.63
C ALA A 151 13.32 36.39 42.16
N LEU A 152 12.37 36.20 41.22
CA LEU A 152 12.61 36.32 39.78
C LEU A 152 12.73 37.78 39.32
N ARG A 153 11.98 38.71 39.92
CA ARG A 153 12.15 40.16 39.71
C ARG A 153 13.53 40.69 40.14
N ASN A 154 14.18 39.99 41.07
CA ASN A 154 15.48 40.36 41.62
C ASN A 154 16.64 39.55 41.02
N SER A 155 16.37 38.63 40.09
CA SER A 155 17.38 37.83 39.39
C SER A 155 18.11 38.67 38.34
N LYS A 156 19.44 38.60 38.31
CA LYS A 156 20.27 39.27 37.29
C LYS A 156 20.36 38.51 35.96
N HIS A 157 19.88 37.27 35.91
CA HIS A 157 20.13 36.35 34.79
C HIS A 157 18.88 36.03 33.94
N VAL A 158 17.67 36.18 34.49
CA VAL A 158 16.41 35.89 33.78
C VAL A 158 15.37 36.92 34.19
N THR A 159 14.86 37.70 33.23
CA THR A 159 13.83 38.72 33.49
C THR A 159 12.41 38.13 33.39
N PRO A 160 11.45 38.60 34.20
CA PRO A 160 10.05 38.17 34.09
C PRO A 160 9.45 38.46 32.70
N GLU A 161 9.90 39.50 32.00
CA GLU A 161 9.51 39.82 30.63
C GLU A 161 10.03 38.78 29.60
N ALA A 162 11.26 38.26 29.76
CA ALA A 162 11.81 37.22 28.90
C ALA A 162 11.04 35.91 29.01
N LEU A 163 10.66 35.50 30.24
CA LEU A 163 9.81 34.32 30.48
C LEU A 163 8.39 34.47 29.92
N LEU A 164 7.82 35.68 29.94
CA LEU A 164 6.52 35.98 29.33
C LEU A 164 6.58 35.99 27.80
N GLN A 165 7.71 36.40 27.19
CA GLN A 165 7.92 36.29 25.74
C GLN A 165 8.12 34.84 25.28
N LEU A 166 8.84 34.03 26.05
CA LEU A 166 9.03 32.58 25.83
C LEU A 166 7.71 31.80 25.87
N THR A 167 6.70 32.30 26.60
CA THR A 167 5.41 31.64 26.79
C THR A 167 4.29 32.17 25.90
N SER A 168 4.52 33.18 25.06
CA SER A 168 3.47 33.72 24.16
C SER A 168 3.32 32.87 22.90
N ASP A 169 2.08 32.58 22.48
CA ASP A 169 1.76 31.75 21.30
C ASP A 169 2.07 32.45 19.96
N THR A 170 2.71 33.61 20.01
CA THR A 170 3.06 34.49 18.89
C THR A 170 4.54 34.82 18.90
N ARG A 171 5.42 33.83 18.74
CA ARG A 171 6.78 34.12 18.26
C ARG A 171 6.73 34.53 16.79
N LYS A 172 6.57 35.84 16.54
CA LYS A 172 7.40 36.53 15.53
C LYS A 172 8.64 37.01 16.27
N VAL A 173 9.71 36.21 16.30
CA VAL A 173 10.98 36.67 16.89
C VAL A 173 11.81 37.36 15.81
N LEU A 174 12.28 38.54 16.20
CA LEU A 174 13.22 39.41 15.53
C LEU A 174 14.43 38.62 15.00
N SER A 175 14.62 38.67 13.68
CA SER A 175 15.89 38.35 13.04
C SER A 175 16.95 39.35 13.50
N ARG A 176 17.75 38.99 14.50
CA ARG A 176 19.07 39.62 14.64
C ARG A 176 19.98 38.92 13.63
N GLU A 177 20.46 39.69 12.66
CA GLU A 177 21.32 39.24 11.57
C GLU A 177 22.44 38.31 12.07
N CYS A 178 22.24 37.00 11.89
CA CYS A 178 23.31 36.02 11.93
C CYS A 178 23.28 35.30 10.58
N LYS A 179 24.37 35.44 9.83
CA LYS A 179 24.49 35.03 8.44
C LYS A 179 24.41 33.50 8.28
N THR A 180 23.23 32.94 8.05
CA THR A 180 23.03 31.60 7.45
C THR A 180 21.70 31.55 6.68
N ILE A 181 21.65 32.27 5.56
CA ILE A 181 20.46 32.46 4.70
C ILE A 181 19.96 31.14 4.04
N SER A 182 20.73 30.05 4.06
CA SER A 182 20.36 28.79 3.40
C SER A 182 19.48 27.81 4.22
N GLN A 183 19.45 27.92 5.56
CA GLN A 183 18.67 27.00 6.42
C GLN A 183 17.24 27.48 6.69
N GLN A 184 16.99 28.79 6.69
CA GLN A 184 15.64 29.35 6.85
C GLN A 184 14.76 29.12 5.60
N GLU A 185 15.35 29.13 4.40
CA GLU A 185 14.66 28.70 3.18
C GLU A 185 14.28 27.21 3.27
N PHE A 186 15.10 26.37 3.91
CA PHE A 186 14.81 24.94 4.08
C PHE A 186 13.66 24.65 5.07
N LEU A 187 13.57 25.34 6.21
CA LEU A 187 12.43 25.21 7.12
C LEU A 187 11.12 25.75 6.50
N ALA A 188 11.22 26.80 5.68
CA ALA A 188 10.11 27.29 4.86
C ALA A 188 9.70 26.29 3.76
N VAL A 189 10.65 25.56 3.14
CA VAL A 189 10.43 24.51 2.12
C VAL A 189 9.93 23.20 2.74
N ILE A 190 10.30 22.91 3.99
CA ILE A 190 9.68 21.87 4.80
C ILE A 190 8.23 22.26 5.06
N GLY A 191 7.95 23.50 5.45
CA GLY A 191 6.60 24.03 5.72
C GLY A 191 5.70 24.29 4.50
N SER A 192 6.26 24.41 3.29
CA SER A 192 5.50 24.67 2.05
C SER A 192 4.95 23.37 1.44
N GLY A 193 4.03 22.73 2.16
CA GLY A 193 3.07 21.80 1.56
C GLY A 193 1.85 22.62 1.12
N SER A 194 1.68 22.80 -0.19
CA SER A 194 0.59 23.57 -0.83
C SER A 194 0.88 25.07 -1.03
N LEU A 195 1.53 25.39 -2.16
CA LEU A 195 1.21 26.60 -2.90
C LEU A 195 0.24 26.21 -4.01
N THR A 196 -0.97 26.77 -3.92
CA THR A 196 -2.00 26.75 -4.95
C THR A 196 -1.39 27.09 -6.32
N SER A 197 -1.33 26.12 -7.23
CA SER A 197 -0.91 26.39 -8.60
C SER A 197 -2.04 27.09 -9.35
N SER A 198 -1.76 28.32 -9.78
CA SER A 198 -2.49 28.98 -10.87
C SER A 198 -2.58 28.04 -12.07
N SER A 199 -3.78 27.94 -12.63
CA SER A 199 -4.08 27.25 -13.88
C SER A 199 -3.12 27.66 -15.00
N GLY A 200 -2.32 26.72 -15.50
CA GLY A 200 -1.55 26.94 -16.73
C GLY A 200 -0.30 26.08 -16.88
N HIS A 201 -0.44 25.01 -17.67
CA HIS A 201 0.59 24.40 -18.52
C HIS A 201 1.82 23.74 -17.84
N CYS A 202 1.82 22.41 -17.92
CA CYS A 202 2.93 21.54 -18.30
C CYS A 202 4.33 22.13 -18.14
N HIS A 203 5.02 21.83 -17.03
CA HIS A 203 6.46 21.53 -16.89
C HIS A 203 6.89 21.73 -15.42
N GLY A 204 6.59 20.74 -14.59
CA GLY A 204 7.03 20.68 -13.18
C GLY A 204 6.58 19.35 -12.58
N THR A 205 7.40 18.73 -11.74
CA THR A 205 7.12 17.43 -11.09
C THR A 205 5.69 17.37 -10.57
N ASN A 206 4.89 16.50 -11.18
CA ASN A 206 3.45 16.41 -10.96
C ASN A 206 3.15 16.09 -9.48
N PRO A 207 2.11 16.68 -8.83
CA PRO A 207 1.70 16.35 -7.46
C PRO A 207 1.45 14.85 -7.23
N SER A 208 1.24 14.09 -8.31
CA SER A 208 1.10 12.64 -8.30
C SER A 208 2.34 11.86 -7.85
N ALA A 209 3.54 12.44 -7.90
CA ALA A 209 4.78 11.72 -7.55
C ALA A 209 4.88 11.44 -6.03
N ASN A 210 4.25 12.29 -5.20
CA ASN A 210 4.22 12.14 -3.75
C ASN A 210 3.44 10.90 -3.28
N TRP A 211 2.61 10.33 -4.17
CA TRP A 211 1.74 9.17 -3.90
C TRP A 211 2.28 7.86 -4.49
N LEU A 212 3.49 7.88 -5.06
CA LEU A 212 4.14 6.69 -5.62
C LEU A 212 4.14 5.46 -4.69
N PRO A 213 4.36 5.60 -3.36
CA PRO A 213 4.31 4.43 -2.46
C PRO A 213 2.94 3.74 -2.43
N ILE A 214 1.84 4.49 -2.62
CA ILE A 214 0.49 3.92 -2.74
C ILE A 214 0.39 3.11 -4.03
N ASP A 215 0.80 3.68 -5.17
CA ASP A 215 0.80 2.98 -6.46
C ASP A 215 1.59 1.66 -6.37
N LEU A 216 2.80 1.67 -5.78
CA LEU A 216 3.63 0.47 -5.59
C LEU A 216 2.96 -0.57 -4.67
N PHE A 217 2.38 -0.13 -3.55
CA PHE A 217 1.69 -1.02 -2.62
C PHE A 217 0.48 -1.70 -3.29
N LEU A 218 -0.33 -0.94 -4.04
CA LEU A 218 -1.51 -1.45 -4.73
C LEU A 218 -1.12 -2.51 -5.76
N GLU A 219 -0.13 -2.24 -6.63
CA GLU A 219 0.38 -3.21 -7.61
C GLU A 219 0.97 -4.47 -6.96
N ASN A 220 1.63 -4.28 -5.82
CA ASN A 220 2.21 -5.38 -5.05
C ASN A 220 1.15 -6.27 -4.40
N ALA A 221 0.04 -5.67 -3.94
CA ALA A 221 -1.09 -6.38 -3.34
C ALA A 221 -1.87 -7.22 -4.37
N MET A 222 -1.70 -6.96 -5.67
CA MET A 222 -2.30 -7.74 -6.75
C MET A 222 -1.54 -9.02 -7.10
N ASP A 223 -0.38 -9.30 -6.50
CA ASP A 223 0.34 -10.56 -6.72
C ASP A 223 -0.42 -11.75 -6.11
N GLY A 224 -1.09 -12.55 -6.94
CA GLY A 224 -1.92 -13.69 -6.48
C GLY A 224 -1.16 -14.97 -6.25
N SER A 225 0.17 -14.92 -6.32
CA SER A 225 1.00 -15.94 -5.66
C SER A 225 1.00 -15.77 -4.13
N GLN A 226 0.28 -14.76 -3.60
CA GLN A 226 0.40 -14.33 -2.21
C GLN A 226 -0.93 -14.15 -1.53
N VAL A 227 -0.99 -14.72 -0.33
CA VAL A 227 -2.10 -14.54 0.59
C VAL A 227 -1.55 -13.90 1.84
N ALA A 228 -1.88 -12.64 2.10
CA ALA A 228 -1.36 -11.93 3.27
C ALA A 228 -2.19 -12.22 4.52
N ALA A 229 -1.52 -12.43 5.66
CA ALA A 229 -2.20 -12.61 6.95
C ALA A 229 -2.81 -11.30 7.49
N THR A 230 -2.23 -10.16 7.14
CA THR A 230 -2.72 -8.82 7.48
C THR A 230 -3.48 -8.21 6.30
N GLY A 231 -4.60 -7.54 6.60
CA GLY A 231 -5.47 -6.98 5.57
C GLY A 231 -4.79 -5.83 4.81
N ALA A 232 -5.17 -5.66 3.56
CA ALA A 232 -4.79 -4.49 2.76
C ALA A 232 -5.34 -3.21 3.39
N VAL A 233 -6.53 -3.25 4.00
CA VAL A 233 -7.15 -2.12 4.70
C VAL A 233 -6.21 -1.54 5.77
N GLU A 234 -5.70 -2.37 6.68
CA GLU A 234 -4.84 -1.92 7.79
C GLU A 234 -3.52 -1.31 7.29
N ARG A 235 -2.86 -1.98 6.34
CA ARG A 235 -1.59 -1.51 5.77
C ARG A 235 -1.75 -0.24 4.95
N LEU A 236 -2.81 -0.15 4.15
CA LEU A 236 -3.10 1.03 3.34
C LEU A 236 -3.53 2.22 4.21
N THR A 237 -4.33 2.02 5.27
CA THR A 237 -4.62 3.07 6.26
C THR A 237 -3.33 3.61 6.90
N GLY A 238 -2.42 2.72 7.33
CA GLY A 238 -1.12 3.13 7.88
C GLY A 238 -0.26 3.90 6.88
N LEU A 239 -0.18 3.42 5.64
CA LEU A 239 0.57 4.05 4.55
C LEU A 239 0.03 5.44 4.19
N VAL A 240 -1.30 5.58 4.08
CA VAL A 240 -1.95 6.86 3.76
C VAL A 240 -1.70 7.89 4.87
N LYS A 241 -1.82 7.49 6.15
CA LYS A 241 -1.48 8.34 7.30
C LYS A 241 0.00 8.73 7.31
N ALA A 242 0.90 7.78 7.05
CA ALA A 242 2.34 8.05 6.97
C ALA A 242 2.67 9.09 5.90
N LEU A 243 2.12 8.94 4.70
CA LEU A 243 2.34 9.88 3.61
C LEU A 243 1.72 11.25 3.89
N GLN A 244 0.52 11.29 4.46
CA GLN A 244 -0.12 12.55 4.85
C GLN A 244 0.73 13.32 5.88
N ALA A 245 1.24 12.62 6.89
CA ALA A 245 2.06 13.23 7.94
C ALA A 245 3.42 13.71 7.42
N VAL A 246 4.13 12.88 6.64
CA VAL A 246 5.47 13.21 6.14
C VAL A 246 5.44 14.29 5.05
N ASN A 247 4.45 14.24 4.15
CA ASN A 247 4.29 15.23 3.09
C ASN A 247 3.63 16.53 3.61
N GLY A 248 2.99 16.51 4.78
CA GLY A 248 2.29 17.67 5.34
C GLY A 248 1.08 18.10 4.51
N THR A 249 0.41 17.15 3.84
CA THR A 249 -0.70 17.42 2.93
C THR A 249 -2.03 17.50 3.66
N THR A 250 -2.99 18.19 3.04
CA THR A 250 -4.38 18.18 3.50
C THR A 250 -4.99 16.78 3.29
N TRP A 251 -6.08 16.46 4.01
CA TRP A 251 -6.84 15.23 3.74
C TRP A 251 -7.43 15.22 2.33
N HIS A 252 -7.76 16.39 1.79
CA HIS A 252 -8.26 16.54 0.42
C HIS A 252 -7.24 15.98 -0.60
N ASP A 253 -6.00 16.47 -0.57
CA ASP A 253 -4.95 16.04 -1.50
C ASP A 253 -4.59 14.56 -1.31
N THR A 254 -4.67 14.10 -0.06
CA THR A 254 -4.38 12.72 0.33
C THR A 254 -5.42 11.75 -0.22
N PHE A 255 -6.70 12.05 -0.04
CA PHE A 255 -7.79 11.23 -0.60
C PHE A 255 -7.78 11.28 -2.13
N LEU A 256 -7.53 12.44 -2.73
CA LEU A 256 -7.41 12.55 -4.19
C LEU A 256 -6.26 11.68 -4.72
N GLY A 257 -5.09 11.71 -4.07
CA GLY A 257 -3.95 10.87 -4.40
C GLY A 257 -4.25 9.37 -4.31
N LEU A 258 -4.97 8.96 -3.26
CA LEU A 258 -5.43 7.58 -3.06
C LEU A 258 -6.39 7.12 -4.16
N TRP A 259 -7.41 7.91 -4.50
CA TRP A 259 -8.36 7.59 -5.57
C TRP A 259 -7.68 7.50 -6.94
N ILE A 260 -6.77 8.42 -7.23
CA ILE A 260 -6.01 8.41 -8.49
C ILE A 260 -5.14 7.15 -8.60
N ALA A 261 -4.44 6.75 -7.53
CA ALA A 261 -3.62 5.54 -7.53
C ALA A 261 -4.48 4.27 -7.72
N ALA A 262 -5.62 4.17 -7.03
CA ALA A 262 -6.54 3.05 -7.17
C ALA A 262 -7.21 2.98 -8.56
N LEU A 263 -7.54 4.12 -9.18
CA LEU A 263 -8.05 4.16 -10.55
C LEU A 263 -6.98 3.74 -11.56
N ARG A 264 -5.73 4.20 -11.39
CA ARG A 264 -4.62 3.77 -12.26
C ARG A 264 -4.39 2.27 -12.20
N LEU A 265 -4.51 1.65 -11.02
CA LEU A 265 -4.44 0.19 -10.88
C LEU A 265 -5.45 -0.49 -11.82
N VAL A 266 -6.73 -0.12 -11.74
CA VAL A 266 -7.80 -0.68 -12.58
C VAL A 266 -7.56 -0.42 -14.07
N GLN A 267 -6.98 0.72 -14.43
CA GLN A 267 -6.66 1.04 -15.82
C GLN A 267 -5.43 0.28 -16.37
N ARG A 268 -4.45 -0.02 -15.50
CA ARG A 268 -3.23 -0.76 -15.86
C ARG A 268 -3.48 -2.25 -16.09
N GLU A 269 -4.54 -2.82 -15.50
CA GLU A 269 -4.89 -4.25 -15.56
C GLU A 269 -5.30 -4.79 -16.94
N ARG A 270 -5.00 -4.06 -18.02
CA ARG A 270 -4.89 -4.61 -19.38
C ARG A 270 -3.56 -5.34 -19.62
N ASN A 271 -2.75 -5.55 -18.58
CA ASN A 271 -1.42 -6.14 -18.68
C ASN A 271 -1.44 -7.66 -18.92
N ILE A 272 -0.59 -8.08 -19.85
CA ILE A 272 -0.40 -9.47 -20.32
C ILE A 272 0.29 -10.36 -19.25
N SER A 273 0.78 -9.78 -18.14
CA SER A 273 1.62 -10.43 -17.13
C SER A 273 0.89 -11.30 -16.09
N GLU A 274 -0.45 -11.31 -16.07
CA GLU A 274 -1.23 -11.92 -14.98
C GLU A 274 -2.10 -13.10 -15.43
N GLY A 275 -1.46 -14.10 -16.03
CA GLY A 275 -2.03 -15.44 -16.13
C GLY A 275 -3.26 -15.58 -17.03
N PRO A 276 -3.91 -16.76 -17.00
CA PRO A 276 -5.08 -17.09 -17.82
C PRO A 276 -6.36 -16.32 -17.47
N VAL A 277 -6.44 -15.77 -16.25
CA VAL A 277 -7.66 -15.22 -15.66
C VAL A 277 -7.43 -13.74 -15.35
N PRO A 278 -8.13 -12.81 -16.03
CA PRO A 278 -8.01 -11.40 -15.75
C PRO A 278 -8.53 -11.10 -14.34
N ARG A 279 -7.73 -10.41 -13.51
CA ARG A 279 -7.98 -10.18 -12.08
C ARG A 279 -8.87 -8.96 -11.80
N LEU A 280 -9.63 -8.55 -12.80
CA LEU A 280 -10.39 -7.30 -12.78
C LEU A 280 -11.29 -7.17 -11.55
N ASP A 281 -11.94 -8.25 -11.15
CA ASP A 281 -12.80 -8.26 -9.96
C ASP A 281 -12.01 -7.98 -8.67
N THR A 282 -10.74 -8.41 -8.59
CA THR A 282 -9.83 -8.13 -7.46
C THR A 282 -9.36 -6.67 -7.45
N CYS A 283 -9.02 -6.06 -8.61
CA CYS A 283 -8.68 -4.63 -8.63
C CYS A 283 -9.89 -3.75 -8.35
N LEU A 284 -11.07 -4.15 -8.83
CA LEU A 284 -12.33 -3.49 -8.48
C LEU A 284 -12.64 -3.62 -7.00
N CYS A 285 -12.36 -4.78 -6.37
CA CYS A 285 -12.41 -4.92 -4.92
C CYS A 285 -11.49 -3.92 -4.21
N MET A 286 -10.25 -3.76 -4.68
CA MET A 286 -9.31 -2.78 -4.12
C MET A 286 -9.84 -1.34 -4.22
N LEU A 287 -10.41 -0.96 -5.36
CA LEU A 287 -10.95 0.38 -5.59
C LEU A 287 -12.30 0.63 -4.89
N LEU A 288 -13.25 -0.29 -4.95
CA LEU A 288 -14.66 -0.09 -4.59
C LEU A 288 -15.04 -0.68 -3.23
N SER A 289 -14.20 -1.52 -2.63
CA SER A 289 -14.40 -2.05 -1.27
C SER A 289 -13.28 -1.59 -0.33
N ILE A 290 -12.01 -1.92 -0.62
CA ILE A 290 -10.88 -1.65 0.29
C ILE A 290 -10.61 -0.16 0.45
N THR A 291 -10.58 0.61 -0.64
CA THR A 291 -10.29 2.05 -0.58
C THR A 291 -11.36 2.83 0.21
N PRO A 292 -12.68 2.65 -0.02
CA PRO A 292 -13.72 3.21 0.85
C PRO A 292 -13.59 2.81 2.33
N LEU A 293 -13.26 1.54 2.63
CA LEU A 293 -13.04 1.09 4.00
C LEU A 293 -11.85 1.80 4.68
N VAL A 294 -10.77 2.04 3.93
CA VAL A 294 -9.61 2.81 4.41
C VAL A 294 -10.01 4.24 4.75
N VAL A 295 -10.76 4.90 3.86
CA VAL A 295 -11.27 6.26 4.09
C VAL A 295 -12.21 6.28 5.30
N ALA A 296 -13.09 5.28 5.43
CA ALA A 296 -14.00 5.17 6.56
C ALA A 296 -13.27 5.04 7.89
N ASN A 297 -12.22 4.21 7.95
CA ASN A 297 -11.40 4.08 9.16
C ASN A 297 -10.69 5.38 9.55
N ILE A 298 -10.22 6.15 8.56
CA ILE A 298 -9.56 7.44 8.80
C ILE A 298 -10.56 8.47 9.32
N VAL A 299 -11.72 8.61 8.65
CA VAL A 299 -12.77 9.57 9.03
C VAL A 299 -13.31 9.28 10.44
N GLU A 300 -13.59 8.01 10.75
CA GLU A 300 -14.09 7.63 12.08
C GLU A 300 -13.05 7.81 13.17
N GLU A 301 -11.77 7.55 12.89
CA GLU A 301 -10.69 7.75 13.85
C GLU A 301 -10.53 9.24 14.20
N GLU A 302 -10.53 10.13 13.21
CA GLU A 302 -10.48 11.57 13.45
C GLU A 302 -11.73 12.09 14.18
N GLU A 303 -12.90 11.53 13.90
CA GLU A 303 -14.14 11.89 14.59
C GLU A 303 -14.17 11.38 16.04
N SER A 304 -13.49 10.27 16.34
CA SER A 304 -13.46 9.64 17.67
C SER A 304 -12.39 10.22 18.59
N GLU A 305 -11.19 10.55 18.08
CA GLU A 305 -10.12 11.19 18.88
C GLU A 305 -10.56 12.56 19.45
N LEU A 306 -11.54 13.23 18.83
CA LEU A 306 -12.12 14.48 19.32
C LEU A 306 -13.14 14.29 20.46
N ILE A 307 -13.67 13.07 20.65
CA ILE A 307 -14.66 12.76 21.69
C ILE A 307 -13.96 12.40 23.00
N ASP A 308 -12.88 11.61 22.96
CA ASP A 308 -12.12 11.23 24.17
C ASP A 308 -11.42 12.44 24.84
N ASP A 309 -11.06 13.47 24.07
CA ASP A 309 -10.52 14.75 24.61
C ASP A 309 -11.60 15.59 25.35
N SER A 310 -12.89 15.32 25.13
CA SER A 310 -14.00 16.12 25.67
C SER A 310 -14.43 15.74 27.10
N ASP A 311 -14.02 14.55 27.57
CA ASP A 311 -14.36 14.06 28.92
C ASP A 311 -13.63 14.81 30.05
N PHE A 312 -12.72 15.75 29.73
CA PHE A 312 -12.00 16.56 30.73
C PHE A 312 -12.30 18.06 30.72
N SER A 313 -13.23 18.59 29.90
CA SER A 313 -13.64 20.00 30.04
C SER A 313 -15.06 20.29 29.56
N SER A 314 -16.00 20.35 30.51
CA SER A 314 -17.38 20.78 30.27
C SER A 314 -17.49 22.32 30.18
N SER A 315 -17.18 22.91 29.03
CA SER A 315 -17.83 24.15 28.53
C SER A 315 -17.21 24.58 27.20
N ASN A 316 -17.88 24.29 26.07
CA ASN A 316 -17.90 25.10 24.82
C ASN A 316 -18.54 24.33 23.64
N GLN A 317 -19.77 23.82 23.82
CA GLN A 317 -20.47 22.98 22.82
C GLN A 317 -20.73 23.64 21.44
N THR A 318 -20.59 24.96 21.31
CA THR A 318 -20.99 25.69 20.08
C THR A 318 -19.87 25.88 19.06
N LYS A 319 -18.58 25.80 19.45
CA LYS A 319 -17.44 25.84 18.51
C LYS A 319 -16.96 24.45 18.07
N GLU A 320 -17.24 23.41 18.84
CA GLU A 320 -16.78 22.03 18.58
C GLU A 320 -17.52 21.34 17.43
N LYS A 321 -18.79 21.67 17.19
CA LYS A 321 -19.55 21.14 16.03
C LYS A 321 -18.95 21.51 14.67
N GLN A 322 -18.11 22.55 14.59
CA GLN A 322 -17.48 23.00 13.35
C GLN A 322 -16.21 22.22 12.99
N ALA A 323 -15.58 21.56 13.97
CA ALA A 323 -14.39 20.70 13.78
C ALA A 323 -14.77 19.26 13.39
N SER A 324 -15.92 18.77 13.86
CA SER A 324 -16.52 17.42 13.66
C SER A 324 -16.93 17.08 12.21
N GLY A 325 -16.28 17.66 11.20
CA GLY A 325 -16.60 17.39 9.80
C GLY A 325 -15.59 17.96 8.79
N ARG A 326 -14.37 18.28 9.21
CA ARG A 326 -13.33 18.73 8.26
C ARG A 326 -12.91 17.59 7.32
N CYS A 327 -12.57 16.42 7.86
CA CYS A 327 -12.17 15.25 7.07
C CYS A 327 -13.26 14.83 6.06
N ARG A 328 -14.54 14.81 6.47
CA ARG A 328 -15.66 14.52 5.55
C ARG A 328 -15.82 15.56 4.45
N ARG A 329 -15.63 16.85 4.76
CA ARG A 329 -15.65 17.92 3.73
C ARG A 329 -14.49 17.80 2.75
N ASP A 330 -13.32 17.45 3.25
CA ASP A 330 -12.13 17.20 2.43
C ASP A 330 -12.31 15.97 1.53
N LEU A 331 -12.98 14.92 2.03
CA LEU A 331 -13.41 13.78 1.21
C LEU A 331 -14.39 14.20 0.10
N ILE A 332 -15.46 14.94 0.44
CA ILE A 332 -16.46 15.41 -0.54
C ILE A 332 -15.79 16.23 -1.64
N SER A 333 -14.94 17.19 -1.27
CA SER A 333 -14.22 18.03 -2.24
C SER A 333 -13.26 17.22 -3.12
N SER A 334 -12.58 16.20 -2.56
CA SER A 334 -11.69 15.32 -3.36
C SER A 334 -12.47 14.53 -4.44
N LEU A 335 -13.66 14.03 -4.08
CA LEU A 335 -14.54 13.30 -5.00
C LEU A 335 -15.20 14.22 -6.03
N GLN A 336 -15.41 15.49 -5.70
CA GLN A 336 -15.84 16.50 -6.66
C GLN A 336 -14.75 16.80 -7.68
N MET A 337 -13.51 17.03 -7.24
CA MET A 337 -12.36 17.29 -8.14
C MET A 337 -11.99 16.09 -9.03
N LEU A 338 -12.41 14.88 -8.68
CA LEU A 338 -12.17 13.69 -9.50
C LEU A 338 -12.77 13.81 -10.92
N SER A 339 -13.80 14.66 -11.13
CA SER A 339 -14.37 14.93 -12.46
C SER A 339 -13.36 15.47 -13.46
N ASP A 340 -12.34 16.19 -12.98
CA ASP A 340 -11.34 16.82 -13.82
C ASP A 340 -10.38 15.79 -14.45
N TYR A 341 -10.37 14.56 -13.91
CA TYR A 341 -9.58 13.43 -14.39
C TYR A 341 -10.41 12.46 -15.24
N ALA A 342 -11.17 12.98 -16.21
CA ALA A 342 -12.09 12.20 -17.04
C ALA A 342 -11.44 10.97 -17.72
N ALA A 343 -10.17 11.07 -18.11
CA ALA A 343 -9.41 9.96 -18.71
C ALA A 343 -9.21 8.77 -17.75
N LEU A 344 -9.14 9.01 -16.43
CA LEU A 344 -9.01 7.97 -15.41
C LEU A 344 -10.34 7.28 -15.07
N LEU A 345 -11.46 7.92 -15.40
CA LEU A 345 -12.80 7.50 -14.97
C LEU A 345 -13.50 6.57 -15.97
N THR A 346 -12.89 6.27 -17.11
CA THR A 346 -13.47 5.36 -18.11
C THR A 346 -13.59 3.94 -17.55
N PRO A 347 -14.80 3.37 -17.45
CA PRO A 347 -14.99 2.04 -16.89
C PRO A 347 -14.50 0.94 -17.86
N PRO A 348 -13.97 -0.19 -17.35
CA PRO A 348 -13.73 -1.39 -18.14
C PRO A 348 -15.02 -1.94 -18.75
N GLN A 349 -14.94 -2.58 -19.93
CA GLN A 349 -16.09 -3.06 -20.69
C GLN A 349 -17.06 -3.93 -19.88
N LEU A 350 -16.53 -4.78 -18.99
CA LEU A 350 -17.30 -5.69 -18.13
C LEU A 350 -18.12 -4.96 -17.04
N VAL A 351 -17.78 -3.71 -16.73
CA VAL A 351 -18.35 -2.92 -15.64
C VAL A 351 -19.20 -1.75 -16.16
N CYS A 352 -19.13 -1.46 -17.47
CA CYS A 352 -19.91 -0.39 -18.10
C CYS A 352 -21.41 -0.45 -17.78
N SER A 353 -22.01 -1.64 -17.76
CA SER A 353 -23.43 -1.83 -17.43
C SER A 353 -23.74 -1.42 -15.98
N VAL A 354 -22.89 -1.82 -15.03
CA VAL A 354 -23.05 -1.49 -13.60
C VAL A 354 -22.81 0.00 -13.36
N ALA A 355 -21.84 0.61 -14.04
CA ALA A 355 -21.60 2.05 -13.98
C ALA A 355 -22.81 2.84 -14.54
N ASN A 356 -23.40 2.37 -15.64
CA ASN A 356 -24.63 2.95 -16.20
C ASN A 356 -25.82 2.80 -15.23
N GLN A 357 -25.93 1.69 -14.52
CA GLN A 357 -26.97 1.48 -13.52
C GLN A 357 -26.85 2.46 -12.34
N ALA A 358 -25.63 2.70 -11.84
CA ALA A 358 -25.38 3.69 -10.81
C ALA A 358 -25.73 5.12 -11.28
N ALA A 359 -25.38 5.47 -12.53
CA ALA A 359 -25.77 6.75 -13.13
C ALA A 359 -27.30 6.88 -13.28
N ALA A 360 -27.98 5.82 -13.73
CA ALA A 360 -29.44 5.80 -13.83
C ALA A 360 -30.13 6.00 -12.48
N LYS A 361 -29.61 5.38 -11.41
CA LYS A 361 -30.10 5.55 -10.03
C LYS A 361 -30.03 7.02 -9.59
N ALA A 362 -28.93 7.70 -9.86
CA ALA A 362 -28.77 9.11 -9.56
C ALA A 362 -29.71 10.01 -10.38
N ILE A 363 -29.87 9.75 -11.69
CA ILE A 363 -30.79 10.48 -12.58
C ILE A 363 -32.23 10.42 -12.05
N MET A 364 -32.68 9.23 -11.64
CA MET A 364 -34.05 9.01 -11.14
C MET A 364 -34.31 9.75 -9.84
N PHE A 365 -33.34 9.74 -8.91
CA PHE A 365 -33.43 10.48 -7.66
C PHE A 365 -33.59 11.99 -7.90
N VAL A 366 -32.77 12.57 -8.80
CA VAL A 366 -32.84 14.00 -9.15
C VAL A 366 -34.15 14.33 -9.87
N SER A 367 -34.69 13.40 -10.66
CA SER A 367 -35.94 13.57 -11.42
C SER A 367 -37.21 13.44 -10.56
N GLY A 368 -37.10 13.13 -9.27
CA GLY A 368 -38.25 12.99 -8.35
C GLY A 368 -39.15 11.78 -8.64
N LEU A 369 -38.74 10.88 -9.54
CA LEU A 369 -39.41 9.60 -9.75
C LEU A 369 -39.05 8.70 -8.56
N THR A 370 -40.05 8.31 -7.77
CA THR A 370 -39.83 7.52 -6.57
C THR A 370 -39.05 6.26 -6.92
N VAL A 371 -37.86 6.13 -6.33
CA VAL A 371 -37.09 4.89 -6.26
C VAL A 371 -37.89 3.95 -5.36
N GLY A 372 -38.93 3.35 -5.91
CA GLY A 372 -39.66 2.26 -5.28
C GLY A 372 -38.66 1.14 -5.06
N ASN A 373 -38.39 0.86 -3.79
CA ASN A 373 -37.47 -0.16 -3.30
C ASN A 373 -37.53 -1.44 -4.16
N GLY A 374 -36.52 -1.66 -5.01
CA GLY A 374 -36.26 -2.96 -5.66
C GLY A 374 -36.75 -3.20 -7.10
N ASN A 375 -37.18 -2.21 -7.88
CA ASN A 375 -37.81 -2.48 -9.20
C ASN A 375 -36.93 -2.37 -10.46
N TYR A 376 -35.62 -2.07 -10.37
CA TYR A 376 -34.77 -1.95 -11.58
C TYR A 376 -33.45 -2.74 -11.55
N GLU A 377 -33.21 -3.56 -10.52
CA GLU A 377 -32.00 -4.40 -10.42
C GLU A 377 -32.01 -5.61 -11.36
N CYS A 378 -33.13 -5.88 -12.03
CA CYS A 378 -33.31 -7.05 -12.87
C CYS A 378 -33.72 -6.68 -14.30
N MET A 379 -32.98 -5.76 -14.93
CA MET A 379 -33.02 -5.64 -16.38
C MET A 379 -31.99 -6.59 -16.98
N SER A 380 -32.44 -7.45 -17.90
CA SER A 380 -31.58 -8.29 -18.74
C SER A 380 -30.48 -7.43 -19.38
N ILE A 381 -29.25 -7.96 -19.43
CA ILE A 381 -28.08 -7.33 -20.09
C ILE A 381 -28.42 -6.88 -21.52
N ASN A 382 -29.40 -7.51 -22.16
CA ASN A 382 -29.81 -7.23 -23.53
C ASN A 382 -30.84 -6.09 -23.67
N ASP A 383 -31.49 -5.64 -22.60
CA ASP A 383 -32.62 -4.68 -22.67
C ASP A 383 -32.31 -3.30 -22.05
N MET A 384 -31.08 -3.06 -21.56
CA MET A 384 -30.71 -1.81 -20.88
C MET A 384 -30.14 -0.79 -21.89
N PRO A 385 -30.57 0.50 -21.87
CA PRO A 385 -30.08 1.46 -22.85
C PRO A 385 -28.61 1.76 -22.57
N MET A 386 -27.76 1.61 -23.59
CA MET A 386 -26.33 1.98 -23.59
C MET A 386 -26.06 3.48 -23.33
N ASN A 387 -27.06 4.30 -23.04
CA ASN A 387 -27.03 5.76 -23.20
C ASN A 387 -26.92 6.59 -21.89
N CYS A 388 -26.75 5.98 -20.71
CA CYS A 388 -26.63 6.74 -19.45
C CYS A 388 -25.22 7.29 -19.15
N ALA A 389 -24.20 6.98 -19.97
CA ALA A 389 -22.83 7.50 -19.87
C ALA A 389 -22.21 7.42 -18.46
N GLY A 390 -22.46 6.33 -17.73
CA GLY A 390 -21.91 6.07 -16.41
C GLY A 390 -20.40 5.87 -16.44
N ASN A 391 -19.72 6.27 -15.36
CA ASN A 391 -18.27 6.21 -15.23
C ASN A 391 -17.85 5.69 -13.84
N MET A 392 -16.57 5.46 -13.61
CA MET A 392 -16.07 4.90 -12.34
C MET A 392 -16.39 5.76 -11.11
N ARG A 393 -16.56 7.08 -11.28
CA ARG A 393 -16.93 8.00 -10.19
C ARG A 393 -18.31 7.68 -9.63
N HIS A 394 -19.25 7.24 -10.46
CA HIS A 394 -20.58 6.83 -10.00
C HIS A 394 -20.49 5.63 -9.05
N LEU A 395 -19.66 4.64 -9.39
CA LEU A 395 -19.46 3.46 -8.55
C LEU A 395 -18.77 3.79 -7.23
N ILE A 396 -17.76 4.68 -7.25
CA ILE A 396 -17.08 5.15 -6.03
C ILE A 396 -18.07 5.86 -5.11
N VAL A 397 -18.93 6.72 -5.65
CA VAL A 397 -19.93 7.43 -4.85
C VAL A 397 -20.96 6.47 -4.26
N GLU A 398 -21.47 5.48 -5.02
CA GLU A 398 -22.34 4.44 -4.48
C GLU A 398 -21.68 3.65 -3.34
N ALA A 399 -20.40 3.28 -3.49
CA ALA A 399 -19.65 2.56 -2.46
C ALA A 399 -19.44 3.39 -1.18
N CYS A 400 -19.29 4.71 -1.31
CA CYS A 400 -19.21 5.63 -0.19
C CYS A 400 -20.58 5.87 0.48
N ILE A 401 -21.68 5.93 -0.29
CA ILE A 401 -23.05 6.05 0.25
C ILE A 401 -23.41 4.78 1.05
N ALA A 402 -23.11 3.60 0.51
CA ALA A 402 -23.41 2.32 1.18
C ALA A 402 -22.73 2.19 2.56
N ARG A 403 -21.60 2.88 2.76
CA ARG A 403 -20.82 2.88 4.02
C ARG A 403 -21.10 4.10 4.91
N ASN A 404 -22.14 4.86 4.63
CA ASN A 404 -22.51 6.09 5.36
C ASN A 404 -21.41 7.17 5.39
N LEU A 405 -20.48 7.15 4.42
CA LEU A 405 -19.48 8.22 4.25
C LEU A 405 -20.06 9.43 3.55
N LEU A 406 -21.00 9.18 2.62
CA LEU A 406 -21.75 10.18 1.89
C LEU A 406 -23.24 9.95 2.07
N ASP A 407 -24.01 11.02 1.90
CA ASP A 407 -25.46 10.97 1.79
C ASP A 407 -25.89 11.06 0.30
N THR A 408 -27.13 10.67 0.02
CA THR A 408 -27.81 10.78 -1.28
C THR A 408 -27.79 12.19 -1.88
N SER A 409 -27.52 13.22 -1.08
CA SER A 409 -27.22 14.57 -1.56
C SER A 409 -26.07 14.64 -2.57
N ALA A 410 -25.17 13.65 -2.60
CA ALA A 410 -24.11 13.52 -3.60
C ALA A 410 -24.64 13.42 -5.05
N TYR A 411 -25.86 12.89 -5.26
CA TYR A 411 -26.46 12.80 -6.59
C TYR A 411 -26.76 14.17 -7.22
N VAL A 412 -26.84 15.22 -6.41
CA VAL A 412 -27.16 16.59 -6.83
C VAL A 412 -25.89 17.42 -7.08
N TRP A 413 -24.70 16.82 -7.01
CA TRP A 413 -23.45 17.55 -7.27
C TRP A 413 -23.40 18.11 -8.71
N PRO A 414 -22.88 19.35 -8.91
CA PRO A 414 -22.75 19.93 -10.23
C PRO A 414 -21.98 19.02 -11.18
N GLY A 415 -22.53 18.73 -12.36
CA GLY A 415 -21.91 17.86 -13.36
C GLY A 415 -21.82 16.37 -12.98
N TYR A 416 -22.45 15.93 -11.89
CA TYR A 416 -22.53 14.51 -11.52
C TYR A 416 -23.49 13.74 -12.43
N VAL A 417 -24.66 14.32 -12.73
CA VAL A 417 -25.65 13.76 -13.66
C VAL A 417 -25.73 14.59 -14.94
N ASN A 418 -25.74 13.92 -16.10
CA ASN A 418 -25.98 14.57 -17.40
C ASN A 418 -27.48 14.85 -17.59
N ALA A 419 -27.88 16.13 -17.61
CA ALA A 419 -29.27 16.57 -17.78
C ALA A 419 -29.93 16.21 -19.13
N ARG A 420 -29.20 15.56 -20.07
CA ARG A 420 -29.67 15.21 -21.42
C ARG A 420 -29.94 13.70 -21.64
N ALA A 421 -29.87 12.86 -20.61
CA ALA A 421 -30.13 11.44 -20.76
C ALA A 421 -31.64 11.17 -20.93
N ASN A 422 -32.04 10.60 -22.08
CA ASN A 422 -33.41 10.14 -22.30
C ASN A 422 -33.71 8.94 -21.39
N ILE A 423 -34.57 9.14 -20.39
CA ILE A 423 -35.08 8.08 -19.51
C ILE A 423 -36.18 7.32 -20.29
N PRO A 424 -36.07 6.01 -20.56
CA PRO A 424 -37.18 5.27 -21.15
C PRO A 424 -38.35 5.20 -20.16
N ARG A 425 -39.57 5.42 -20.66
CA ARG A 425 -40.80 5.09 -19.92
C ARG A 425 -40.90 3.57 -19.80
N SER A 426 -41.17 3.11 -18.58
CA SER A 426 -41.23 1.72 -18.11
C SER A 426 -41.78 0.68 -19.10
N VAL A 427 -41.01 -0.39 -19.32
CA VAL A 427 -41.56 -1.70 -19.69
C VAL A 427 -41.32 -2.64 -18.52
N THR A 428 -42.40 -3.00 -17.82
CA THR A 428 -42.42 -4.00 -16.76
C THR A 428 -42.26 -5.39 -17.37
N SER A 429 -41.08 -6.01 -17.23
CA SER A 429 -40.98 -7.46 -17.09
C SER A 429 -40.55 -7.75 -15.66
N GLN A 430 -41.40 -8.45 -14.90
CA GLN A 430 -41.09 -8.90 -13.55
C GLN A 430 -40.06 -10.03 -13.66
N VAL A 431 -38.79 -9.70 -13.75
CA VAL A 431 -37.74 -10.70 -13.58
C VAL A 431 -37.56 -10.93 -12.08
N PRO A 432 -37.59 -12.19 -11.58
CA PRO A 432 -37.39 -12.49 -10.17
C PRO A 432 -35.98 -12.06 -9.72
N GLY A 433 -35.88 -11.33 -8.60
CA GLY A 433 -34.61 -10.83 -8.06
C GLY A 433 -34.65 -10.62 -6.54
N TRP A 434 -33.68 -9.89 -5.99
CA TRP A 434 -33.53 -9.65 -4.54
C TRP A 434 -34.80 -9.07 -3.88
N SER A 435 -35.55 -8.22 -4.59
CA SER A 435 -36.81 -7.65 -4.10
C SER A 435 -37.93 -8.69 -3.95
N SER A 436 -37.98 -9.72 -4.80
CA SER A 436 -38.91 -10.85 -4.66
C SER A 436 -38.59 -11.68 -3.41
N LEU A 437 -37.30 -11.95 -3.18
CA LEU A 437 -36.84 -12.64 -1.97
C LEU A 437 -37.22 -11.85 -0.72
N MET A 438 -36.99 -10.53 -0.69
CA MET A 438 -37.34 -9.69 0.45
C MET A 438 -38.85 -9.68 0.75
N LYS A 439 -39.69 -9.80 -0.29
CA LYS A 439 -41.15 -9.98 -0.19
C LYS A 439 -41.60 -11.39 0.25
N GLY A 440 -40.66 -12.33 0.41
CA GLY A 440 -40.92 -13.67 0.95
C GLY A 440 -41.19 -14.75 -0.10
N SER A 441 -40.82 -14.55 -1.37
CA SER A 441 -40.95 -15.61 -2.38
C SER A 441 -40.03 -16.81 -2.07
N PRO A 442 -40.47 -18.06 -2.28
CA PRO A 442 -39.63 -19.24 -2.10
C PRO A 442 -38.47 -19.27 -3.13
N LEU A 443 -37.38 -19.96 -2.78
CA LEU A 443 -36.19 -20.10 -3.61
C LEU A 443 -36.43 -21.06 -4.80
N THR A 444 -37.04 -20.57 -5.87
CA THR A 444 -37.17 -21.32 -7.13
C THR A 444 -35.85 -21.34 -7.90
N PRO A 445 -35.56 -22.34 -8.77
CA PRO A 445 -34.31 -22.40 -9.55
C PRO A 445 -34.04 -21.15 -10.40
N THR A 446 -35.08 -20.51 -10.92
CA THR A 446 -34.97 -19.26 -11.67
C THR A 446 -34.55 -18.09 -10.80
N LEU A 447 -35.11 -17.99 -9.57
CA LEU A 447 -34.70 -16.99 -8.59
C LEU A 447 -33.27 -17.25 -8.10
N ILE A 448 -32.90 -18.51 -7.84
CA ILE A 448 -31.53 -18.88 -7.41
C ILE A 448 -30.50 -18.44 -8.46
N ASN A 449 -30.72 -18.75 -9.74
CA ASN A 449 -29.79 -18.36 -10.81
C ASN A 449 -29.68 -16.83 -10.95
N ALA A 450 -30.79 -16.10 -10.76
CA ALA A 450 -30.77 -14.64 -10.77
C ALA A 450 -29.98 -14.06 -9.60
N LEU A 451 -30.16 -14.59 -8.38
CA LEU A 451 -29.45 -14.15 -7.17
C LEU A 451 -27.96 -14.53 -7.18
N ILE A 452 -27.57 -15.65 -7.82
CA ILE A 452 -26.16 -16.00 -8.02
C ILE A 452 -25.50 -15.02 -9.00
N ALA A 453 -26.22 -14.57 -10.03
CA ALA A 453 -25.68 -13.69 -11.07
C ALA A 453 -25.66 -12.20 -10.69
N THR A 454 -26.51 -11.78 -9.74
CA THR A 454 -26.67 -10.37 -9.34
C THR A 454 -26.22 -10.14 -7.89
N PRO A 455 -25.32 -9.18 -7.61
CA PRO A 455 -24.90 -8.91 -6.25
C PRO A 455 -26.03 -8.27 -5.43
N ALA A 456 -26.08 -8.58 -4.14
CA ALA A 456 -26.97 -7.88 -3.20
C ALA A 456 -26.59 -6.41 -3.07
N SER A 457 -27.59 -5.56 -2.85
CA SER A 457 -27.46 -4.10 -2.78
C SER A 457 -27.36 -3.58 -1.35
N SER A 458 -27.81 -4.37 -0.37
CA SER A 458 -27.89 -3.98 1.03
C SER A 458 -27.50 -5.09 2.00
N LEU A 459 -27.12 -4.72 3.22
CA LEU A 459 -26.79 -5.66 4.29
C LEU A 459 -27.99 -6.55 4.65
N ALA A 460 -29.21 -5.99 4.67
CA ALA A 460 -30.43 -6.71 5.03
C ALA A 460 -30.73 -7.89 4.09
N GLU A 461 -30.43 -7.75 2.80
CA GLU A 461 -30.60 -8.81 1.81
C GLU A 461 -29.66 -10.00 2.06
N ILE A 462 -28.39 -9.73 2.39
CA ILE A 462 -27.43 -10.78 2.73
C ILE A 462 -27.74 -11.40 4.09
N GLU A 463 -28.15 -10.60 5.08
CA GLU A 463 -28.57 -11.11 6.39
C GLU A 463 -29.73 -12.11 6.26
N LYS A 464 -30.69 -11.84 5.37
CA LYS A 464 -31.80 -12.77 5.09
C LYS A 464 -31.32 -14.09 4.49
N ILE A 465 -30.40 -14.05 3.54
CA ILE A 465 -29.81 -15.27 2.96
C ILE A 465 -28.99 -16.03 4.01
N HIS A 466 -28.26 -15.32 4.88
CA HIS A 466 -27.51 -15.95 5.97
C HIS A 466 -28.44 -16.62 6.99
N GLU A 467 -29.59 -16.03 7.29
CA GLU A 467 -30.61 -16.66 8.11
C GLU A 467 -31.17 -17.94 7.46
N ILE A 468 -31.43 -17.93 6.15
CA ILE A 468 -31.83 -19.13 5.40
C ILE A 468 -30.72 -20.20 5.45
N ALA A 469 -29.46 -19.81 5.31
CA ALA A 469 -28.32 -20.73 5.38
C ALA A 469 -28.13 -21.38 6.77
N THR A 470 -28.66 -20.78 7.84
CA THR A 470 -28.53 -21.30 9.21
C THR A 470 -29.77 -22.06 9.67
N LYS A 471 -30.97 -21.60 9.31
CA LYS A 471 -32.25 -22.14 9.80
C LYS A 471 -33.10 -22.88 8.75
N GLY A 472 -32.75 -22.80 7.47
CA GLY A 472 -33.52 -23.40 6.37
C GLY A 472 -33.43 -24.93 6.29
N SER A 473 -34.15 -25.51 5.33
CA SER A 473 -33.99 -26.92 4.93
C SER A 473 -32.64 -27.17 4.25
N ASP A 474 -32.19 -28.42 4.13
CA ASP A 474 -30.86 -28.72 3.59
C ASP A 474 -30.68 -28.27 2.12
N ASP A 475 -31.72 -28.35 1.30
CA ASP A 475 -31.72 -27.83 -0.07
C ASP A 475 -31.68 -26.29 -0.11
N GLU A 476 -32.40 -25.62 0.80
CA GLU A 476 -32.36 -24.16 0.94
C GLU A 476 -31.00 -23.69 1.46
N LYS A 477 -30.35 -24.44 2.36
CA LYS A 477 -28.98 -24.15 2.83
C LYS A 477 -27.99 -24.22 1.67
N ILE A 478 -28.05 -25.28 0.85
CA ILE A 478 -27.19 -25.44 -0.33
C ILE A 478 -27.40 -24.29 -1.33
N SER A 479 -28.66 -23.91 -1.55
CA SER A 479 -29.02 -22.79 -2.43
C SER A 479 -28.51 -21.46 -1.89
N ALA A 480 -28.68 -21.21 -0.59
CA ALA A 480 -28.19 -20.02 0.09
C ALA A 480 -26.65 -19.91 0.06
N ALA A 481 -25.93 -21.03 0.27
CA ALA A 481 -24.48 -21.09 0.11
C ALA A 481 -24.04 -20.70 -1.31
N SER A 482 -24.73 -21.23 -2.33
CA SER A 482 -24.45 -20.90 -3.73
C SER A 482 -24.67 -19.42 -4.03
N ILE A 483 -25.73 -18.81 -3.49
CA ILE A 483 -26.04 -17.38 -3.64
C ILE A 483 -24.96 -16.50 -2.97
N LEU A 484 -24.54 -16.84 -1.75
CA LEU A 484 -23.51 -16.09 -1.03
C LEU A 484 -22.15 -16.14 -1.75
N CYS A 485 -21.78 -17.30 -2.28
CA CYS A 485 -20.55 -17.48 -3.04
C CYS A 485 -20.62 -16.98 -4.49
N GLY A 486 -21.77 -16.44 -4.93
CA GLY A 486 -21.99 -15.91 -6.27
C GLY A 486 -21.49 -14.46 -6.45
N ALA A 487 -22.24 -13.68 -7.22
CA ALA A 487 -21.89 -12.29 -7.55
C ALA A 487 -21.75 -11.39 -6.31
N SER A 488 -22.45 -11.68 -5.20
CA SER A 488 -22.32 -10.91 -3.95
C SER A 488 -20.92 -10.95 -3.34
N LEU A 489 -20.21 -12.08 -3.47
CA LEU A 489 -18.83 -12.21 -2.98
C LEU A 489 -17.83 -11.47 -3.89
N VAL A 490 -18.00 -11.57 -5.21
CA VAL A 490 -17.01 -11.10 -6.18
C VAL A 490 -17.26 -9.64 -6.60
N ARG A 491 -18.52 -9.26 -6.78
CA ARG A 491 -18.98 -7.97 -7.33
C ARG A 491 -19.89 -7.17 -6.39
N GLY A 492 -20.20 -7.69 -5.20
CA GLY A 492 -20.94 -6.97 -4.16
C GLY A 492 -20.07 -5.97 -3.39
N TRP A 493 -19.36 -5.08 -4.10
CA TRP A 493 -18.32 -4.21 -3.51
C TRP A 493 -18.79 -3.36 -2.32
N ASN A 494 -20.08 -3.05 -2.24
CA ASN A 494 -20.69 -2.23 -1.20
C ASN A 494 -20.82 -2.95 0.16
N ILE A 495 -20.92 -4.28 0.14
CA ILE A 495 -21.22 -5.13 1.30
C ILE A 495 -20.31 -6.36 1.38
N GLN A 496 -19.21 -6.34 0.61
CA GLN A 496 -18.34 -7.48 0.39
C GLN A 496 -17.73 -8.00 1.70
N GLU A 497 -17.34 -7.10 2.60
CA GLU A 497 -16.84 -7.42 3.94
C GLU A 497 -17.82 -8.30 4.73
N HIS A 498 -19.12 -8.04 4.63
CA HIS A 498 -20.16 -8.81 5.31
C HIS A 498 -20.36 -10.18 4.67
N ALA A 499 -20.42 -10.24 3.33
CA ALA A 499 -20.53 -11.50 2.61
C ALA A 499 -19.39 -12.47 2.99
N ILE A 500 -18.15 -11.96 3.04
CA ILE A 500 -16.98 -12.76 3.41
C ILE A 500 -17.06 -13.25 4.86
N LEU A 501 -17.48 -12.38 5.80
CA LEU A 501 -17.64 -12.74 7.20
C LEU A 501 -18.72 -13.81 7.39
N PHE A 502 -19.87 -13.68 6.72
CA PHE A 502 -20.94 -14.69 6.77
C PHE A 502 -20.48 -16.02 6.19
N ILE A 503 -19.80 -16.04 5.05
CA ILE A 503 -19.25 -17.28 4.47
C ILE A 503 -18.25 -17.93 5.43
N THR A 504 -17.36 -17.14 6.04
CA THR A 504 -16.37 -17.66 7.01
C THR A 504 -17.04 -18.26 8.24
N SER A 505 -18.13 -17.63 8.71
CA SER A 505 -18.94 -18.14 9.82
C SER A 505 -19.69 -19.43 9.47
N LEU A 506 -20.17 -19.58 8.24
CA LEU A 506 -20.91 -20.76 7.79
C LEU A 506 -20.01 -22.00 7.61
N LEU A 507 -18.70 -21.81 7.42
CA LEU A 507 -17.73 -22.91 7.40
C LEU A 507 -17.51 -23.55 8.79
N SER A 508 -17.94 -22.88 9.86
CA SER A 508 -17.91 -23.40 11.24
C SER A 508 -19.34 -23.46 11.82
N PRO A 509 -20.21 -24.37 11.34
CA PRO A 509 -21.59 -24.42 11.78
C PRO A 509 -21.69 -24.80 13.28
N PRO A 510 -22.60 -24.17 14.05
CA PRO A 510 -22.79 -24.48 15.45
C PRO A 510 -23.29 -25.92 15.65
N VAL A 511 -22.95 -26.52 16.79
CA VAL A 511 -23.39 -27.88 17.13
C VAL A 511 -24.94 -27.89 17.25
N PRO A 512 -25.66 -28.74 16.51
CA PRO A 512 -27.12 -28.83 16.61
C PRO A 512 -27.56 -29.25 18.01
N ALA A 513 -28.61 -28.62 18.55
CA ALA A 513 -29.11 -28.90 19.91
C ALA A 513 -29.55 -30.36 20.14
N ASN A 514 -29.84 -31.10 19.07
CA ASN A 514 -30.28 -32.50 19.10
C ASN A 514 -29.14 -33.50 18.80
N TYR A 515 -27.89 -33.05 18.75
CA TYR A 515 -26.76 -33.91 18.39
C TYR A 515 -26.23 -34.71 19.58
N SER A 516 -26.39 -36.04 19.54
CA SER A 516 -25.89 -36.98 20.56
C SER A 516 -24.98 -38.08 19.98
N GLY A 517 -24.57 -37.94 18.71
CA GLY A 517 -23.75 -38.94 18.00
C GLY A 517 -22.27 -38.93 18.39
N SER A 518 -21.60 -40.07 18.24
CA SER A 518 -20.14 -40.22 18.44
C SER A 518 -19.29 -39.68 17.29
N GLU A 519 -19.88 -39.48 16.11
CA GLU A 519 -19.22 -38.89 14.95
C GLU A 519 -19.21 -37.34 15.04
N SER A 520 -18.67 -36.62 14.06
CA SER A 520 -18.75 -35.14 14.05
C SER A 520 -20.03 -34.67 13.35
N HIS A 521 -20.69 -33.65 13.90
CA HIS A 521 -21.87 -33.01 13.27
C HIS A 521 -21.57 -32.42 11.88
N LEU A 522 -20.28 -32.19 11.56
CA LEU A 522 -19.84 -31.67 10.26
C LEU A 522 -20.09 -32.67 9.12
N ILE A 523 -20.13 -33.98 9.41
CA ILE A 523 -20.32 -35.04 8.41
C ILE A 523 -21.73 -34.94 7.79
N SER A 524 -22.76 -34.66 8.58
CA SER A 524 -24.12 -34.40 8.05
C SER A 524 -24.21 -33.14 7.19
N CYS A 525 -23.30 -32.18 7.37
CA CYS A 525 -23.27 -30.93 6.61
C CYS A 525 -22.39 -31.00 5.35
N ALA A 526 -21.89 -32.18 4.96
CA ALA A 526 -20.90 -32.34 3.90
C ALA A 526 -21.30 -31.70 2.54
N PRO A 527 -22.53 -31.89 2.01
CA PRO A 527 -22.93 -31.27 0.74
C PRO A 527 -22.95 -29.73 0.80
N PHE A 528 -23.46 -29.18 1.90
CA PHE A 528 -23.49 -27.73 2.15
C PHE A 528 -22.08 -27.13 2.24
N LEU A 529 -21.20 -27.76 3.01
CA LEU A 529 -19.81 -27.34 3.17
C LEU A 529 -19.05 -27.44 1.85
N ASN A 530 -19.28 -28.49 1.06
CA ASN A 530 -18.64 -28.65 -0.24
C ASN A 530 -18.97 -27.51 -1.21
N VAL A 531 -20.23 -27.06 -1.23
CA VAL A 531 -20.65 -25.92 -2.08
C VAL A 531 -19.92 -24.62 -1.67
N LEU A 532 -19.81 -24.36 -0.36
CA LEU A 532 -19.05 -23.22 0.15
C LEU A 532 -17.57 -23.30 -0.26
N LEU A 533 -16.94 -24.46 -0.04
CA LEU A 533 -15.52 -24.71 -0.38
C LEU A 533 -15.25 -24.50 -1.87
N LEU A 534 -16.14 -25.00 -2.73
CA LEU A 534 -16.03 -24.81 -4.17
C LEU A 534 -16.27 -23.36 -4.60
N GLY A 535 -17.18 -22.66 -3.94
CA GLY A 535 -17.49 -21.26 -4.21
C GLY A 535 -16.36 -20.29 -3.85
N ILE A 536 -15.60 -20.56 -2.79
CA ILE A 536 -14.47 -19.72 -2.35
C ILE A 536 -13.12 -20.15 -2.95
N SER A 537 -13.05 -21.30 -3.62
CA SER A 537 -11.84 -21.83 -4.26
C SER A 537 -11.26 -20.95 -5.39
N PRO A 538 -12.01 -20.18 -6.20
CA PRO A 538 -11.43 -19.37 -7.27
C PRO A 538 -10.31 -18.43 -6.79
N VAL A 539 -9.35 -18.13 -7.67
CA VAL A 539 -8.17 -17.30 -7.32
C VAL A 539 -8.58 -15.92 -6.82
N ASP A 540 -9.53 -15.27 -7.49
CA ASP A 540 -10.03 -13.96 -7.09
C ASP A 540 -10.69 -13.99 -5.71
N CYS A 541 -11.46 -15.04 -5.38
CA CYS A 541 -12.07 -15.19 -4.06
C CYS A 541 -10.99 -15.24 -2.97
N VAL A 542 -9.97 -16.10 -3.12
CA VAL A 542 -8.88 -16.18 -2.13
C VAL A 542 -8.14 -14.84 -1.99
N GLN A 543 -7.94 -14.11 -3.09
CA GLN A 543 -7.31 -12.80 -3.06
C GLN A 543 -8.20 -11.76 -2.37
N ILE A 544 -9.52 -11.78 -2.61
CA ILE A 544 -10.49 -10.91 -1.93
C ILE A 544 -10.43 -11.15 -0.41
N PHE A 545 -10.43 -12.40 0.06
CA PHE A 545 -10.25 -12.72 1.48
C PHE A 545 -8.91 -12.20 2.05
N SER A 546 -7.84 -12.27 1.25
CA SER A 546 -6.51 -11.73 1.57
C SER A 546 -6.53 -10.20 1.72
N LEU A 547 -7.17 -9.49 0.78
CA LEU A 547 -7.30 -8.03 0.83
C LEU A 547 -8.07 -7.56 2.07
N HIS A 548 -9.13 -8.27 2.44
CA HIS A 548 -9.90 -7.99 3.67
C HIS A 548 -9.20 -8.46 4.96
N GLY A 549 -8.11 -9.23 4.87
CA GLY A 549 -7.34 -9.70 6.03
C GLY A 549 -8.03 -10.79 6.84
N LEU A 550 -8.94 -11.55 6.21
CA LEU A 550 -9.74 -12.61 6.82
C LEU A 550 -9.12 -14.01 6.64
N VAL A 551 -7.96 -14.09 6.00
CA VAL A 551 -7.20 -15.34 5.80
C VAL A 551 -6.94 -16.11 7.11
N PRO A 552 -6.50 -15.48 8.23
CA PRO A 552 -6.31 -16.20 9.49
C PRO A 552 -7.58 -16.83 10.04
N LEU A 553 -8.74 -16.17 9.85
CA LEU A 553 -10.04 -16.69 10.27
C LEU A 553 -10.48 -17.83 9.36
N LEU A 554 -10.33 -17.68 8.04
CA LEU A 554 -10.63 -18.72 7.08
C LEU A 554 -9.77 -19.98 7.32
N ALA A 555 -8.47 -19.82 7.55
CA ALA A 555 -7.57 -20.94 7.87
C ALA A 555 -8.04 -21.69 9.12
N ALA A 556 -8.42 -20.97 10.18
CA ALA A 556 -8.92 -21.59 11.40
C ALA A 556 -10.27 -22.30 11.23
N SER A 557 -11.13 -21.85 10.30
CA SER A 557 -12.36 -22.58 9.95
C SER A 557 -12.10 -23.82 9.10
N LEU A 558 -11.05 -23.82 8.27
CA LEU A 558 -10.71 -24.94 7.39
C LEU A 558 -9.95 -26.07 8.10
N MET A 559 -9.14 -25.78 9.14
CA MET A 559 -8.37 -26.80 9.88
C MET A 559 -9.27 -27.89 10.51
N PRO A 560 -10.37 -27.57 11.22
CA PRO A 560 -11.32 -28.59 11.72
C PRO A 560 -11.92 -29.45 10.61
N LEU A 561 -12.25 -28.84 9.46
CA LEU A 561 -12.79 -29.58 8.31
C LEU A 561 -11.77 -30.59 7.77
N CYS A 562 -10.51 -30.19 7.66
CA CYS A 562 -9.44 -31.09 7.23
C CYS A 562 -9.23 -32.24 8.24
N GLU A 563 -9.24 -31.96 9.54
CA GLU A 563 -9.06 -32.96 10.60
C GLU A 563 -10.19 -34.00 10.58
N VAL A 564 -11.46 -33.56 10.48
CA VAL A 564 -12.64 -34.43 10.46
C VAL A 564 -12.74 -35.23 9.16
N PHE A 565 -12.83 -34.57 8.01
CA PHE A 565 -13.05 -35.26 6.72
C PHE A 565 -11.85 -36.09 6.28
N GLY A 566 -10.63 -35.68 6.65
CA GLY A 566 -9.43 -36.48 6.38
C GLY A 566 -9.35 -37.74 7.24
N SER A 567 -10.05 -37.78 8.39
CA SER A 567 -10.12 -38.93 9.29
C SER A 567 -11.22 -39.92 8.95
N THR A 568 -12.23 -39.49 8.20
CA THR A 568 -13.36 -40.34 7.82
C THR A 568 -13.02 -41.22 6.63
N ALA A 569 -13.21 -42.54 6.76
CA ALA A 569 -13.15 -43.45 5.62
C ALA A 569 -14.27 -43.12 4.61
N PRO A 570 -14.07 -43.35 3.30
CA PRO A 570 -15.04 -42.99 2.25
C PRO A 570 -16.25 -43.93 2.18
N ASN A 571 -16.74 -44.44 3.32
CA ASN A 571 -17.86 -45.37 3.40
C ASN A 571 -19.23 -44.68 3.24
N VAL A 572 -19.26 -43.36 3.43
CA VAL A 572 -20.47 -42.52 3.32
C VAL A 572 -20.35 -41.68 2.06
N SER A 573 -21.31 -41.81 1.14
CA SER A 573 -21.47 -40.95 -0.03
C SER A 573 -22.79 -40.19 0.03
N TRP A 574 -22.80 -38.98 -0.51
CA TRP A 574 -24.00 -38.14 -0.61
C TRP A 574 -24.32 -37.89 -2.08
N ALA A 575 -25.60 -38.01 -2.46
CA ALA A 575 -26.05 -37.64 -3.79
C ALA A 575 -26.19 -36.11 -3.89
N LEU A 576 -25.45 -35.47 -4.80
CA LEU A 576 -25.64 -34.05 -5.11
C LEU A 576 -26.90 -33.85 -5.97
N PRO A 577 -27.51 -32.65 -5.96
CA PRO A 577 -28.64 -32.31 -6.84
C PRO A 577 -28.32 -32.46 -8.35
N THR A 578 -27.03 -32.48 -8.70
CA THR A 578 -26.51 -32.69 -10.06
C THR A 578 -26.43 -34.17 -10.48
N GLY A 579 -26.68 -35.10 -9.56
CA GLY A 579 -26.56 -36.54 -9.78
C GLY A 579 -25.15 -37.12 -9.55
N GLU A 580 -24.17 -36.30 -9.15
CA GLU A 580 -22.81 -36.74 -8.81
C GLU A 580 -22.73 -37.24 -7.35
N GLU A 581 -21.96 -38.29 -7.10
CA GLU A 581 -21.70 -38.77 -5.73
C GLU A 581 -20.57 -37.97 -5.07
N LEU A 582 -20.87 -37.35 -3.94
CA LEU A 582 -19.90 -36.66 -3.10
C LEU A 582 -19.33 -37.64 -2.07
N THR A 583 -18.00 -37.72 -2.00
CA THR A 583 -17.27 -38.54 -1.00
C THR A 583 -16.60 -37.65 0.05
N SER A 584 -16.29 -38.23 1.22
CA SER A 584 -15.52 -37.53 2.26
C SER A 584 -14.14 -37.09 1.76
N HIS A 585 -13.51 -37.89 0.87
CA HIS A 585 -12.23 -37.55 0.22
C HIS A 585 -12.34 -36.29 -0.65
N ALA A 586 -13.45 -36.08 -1.35
CA ALA A 586 -13.66 -34.88 -2.16
C ALA A 586 -13.78 -33.62 -1.29
N VAL A 587 -14.55 -33.69 -0.19
CA VAL A 587 -14.68 -32.56 0.76
C VAL A 587 -13.35 -32.26 1.44
N PHE A 588 -12.63 -33.29 1.89
CA PHE A 588 -11.28 -33.16 2.44
C PHE A 588 -10.33 -32.50 1.44
N THR A 589 -10.30 -32.98 0.19
CA THR A 589 -9.43 -32.44 -0.86
C THR A 589 -9.72 -30.96 -1.11
N ASN A 590 -10.98 -30.57 -1.21
CA ASN A 590 -11.37 -29.17 -1.43
C ASN A 590 -10.97 -28.28 -0.24
N ALA A 591 -11.18 -28.73 1.00
CA ALA A 591 -10.79 -28.00 2.20
C ALA A 591 -9.26 -27.89 2.33
N PHE A 592 -8.55 -28.99 2.12
CA PHE A 592 -7.10 -29.08 2.31
C PHE A 592 -6.34 -28.30 1.25
N THR A 593 -6.71 -28.44 -0.03
CA THR A 593 -6.09 -27.66 -1.12
C THR A 593 -6.34 -26.16 -0.96
N LEU A 594 -7.52 -25.75 -0.50
CA LEU A 594 -7.80 -24.36 -0.18
C LEU A 594 -6.97 -23.87 1.01
N LEU A 595 -6.91 -24.64 2.09
CA LEU A 595 -6.12 -24.33 3.28
C LEU A 595 -4.64 -24.10 2.92
N LEU A 596 -4.08 -24.99 2.09
CA LEU A 596 -2.70 -24.89 1.63
C LEU A 596 -2.46 -23.69 0.71
N ARG A 597 -3.48 -23.18 0.01
CA ARG A 597 -3.35 -21.94 -0.77
C ARG A 597 -3.29 -20.70 0.10
N LEU A 598 -3.72 -20.78 1.37
CA LEU A 598 -3.64 -19.67 2.31
C LEU A 598 -2.23 -19.42 2.84
N TRP A 599 -1.29 -20.35 2.60
CA TRP A 599 0.11 -20.19 2.98
C TRP A 599 1.06 -20.74 1.90
N ARG A 600 2.36 -20.46 2.00
CA ARG A 600 3.34 -20.80 0.95
C ARG A 600 3.96 -22.19 1.14
N PHE A 601 3.13 -23.24 1.15
CA PHE A 601 3.61 -24.61 1.43
C PHE A 601 4.64 -25.14 0.41
N HIS A 602 4.65 -24.60 -0.82
CA HIS A 602 5.48 -25.06 -1.92
C HIS A 602 6.92 -24.52 -1.88
N HIS A 603 7.21 -23.53 -1.02
CA HIS A 603 8.55 -23.02 -0.84
C HIS A 603 9.24 -23.78 0.30
N PRO A 604 10.40 -24.41 0.07
CA PRO A 604 11.21 -24.93 1.16
C PRO A 604 11.67 -23.75 2.05
N PRO A 605 11.78 -23.90 3.38
CA PRO A 605 12.25 -22.83 4.23
C PRO A 605 13.68 -22.47 3.81
N LEU A 606 13.85 -21.26 3.27
CA LEU A 606 15.15 -20.68 2.87
C LEU A 606 16.19 -20.69 4.01
N GLU A 607 15.75 -20.92 5.24
CA GLU A 607 16.56 -21.00 6.47
C GLU A 607 17.59 -22.14 6.46
N HIS A 608 17.47 -23.15 5.59
CA HIS A 608 18.36 -24.32 5.62
C HIS A 608 19.59 -24.22 4.68
N VAL A 609 19.71 -23.17 3.86
CA VAL A 609 20.80 -23.08 2.86
C VAL A 609 21.97 -22.19 3.32
N THR A 610 21.78 -21.33 4.33
CA THR A 610 22.88 -20.52 4.90
C THR A 610 22.66 -20.31 6.39
N GLY A 611 23.45 -21.00 7.22
CA GLY A 611 23.52 -20.76 8.66
C GLY A 611 24.20 -19.42 8.94
N ASP A 612 23.50 -18.52 9.64
CA ASP A 612 23.92 -17.92 10.93
C ASP A 612 23.07 -16.73 11.38
N ALA A 613 22.01 -16.38 10.66
CA ALA A 613 21.01 -15.44 11.18
C ALA A 613 19.62 -15.93 10.78
N THR A 614 18.79 -16.26 11.75
CA THR A 614 17.35 -16.47 11.52
C THR A 614 16.76 -15.13 11.06
N PRO A 615 16.45 -14.95 9.77
CA PRO A 615 15.63 -13.82 9.41
C PRO A 615 14.26 -14.16 10.01
N VAL A 616 13.84 -13.44 11.04
CA VAL A 616 12.44 -13.45 11.53
C VAL A 616 11.57 -12.78 10.46
N GLY A 617 11.60 -13.35 9.25
CA GLY A 617 10.86 -12.95 8.08
C GLY A 617 9.60 -13.78 8.02
N SER A 618 8.49 -13.08 7.84
CA SER A 618 7.12 -13.48 7.52
C SER A 618 6.93 -14.69 6.58
N GLN A 619 7.45 -15.88 6.90
CA GLN A 619 6.96 -17.09 6.28
C GLN A 619 5.57 -17.37 6.87
N LEU A 620 4.56 -17.38 6.01
CA LEU A 620 3.20 -17.76 6.39
C LEU A 620 3.25 -19.25 6.75
N THR A 621 3.31 -19.56 8.05
CA THR A 621 3.11 -20.91 8.57
C THR A 621 1.70 -21.04 9.15
N PRO A 622 1.19 -22.28 9.28
CA PRO A 622 -0.07 -22.52 9.98
C PRO A 622 -0.06 -21.93 11.40
N GLU A 623 1.04 -22.04 12.14
CA GLU A 623 1.17 -21.47 13.49
C GLU A 623 1.12 -19.95 13.46
N TYR A 624 1.78 -19.31 12.50
CA TYR A 624 1.75 -17.86 12.35
C TYR A 624 0.33 -17.36 12.04
N LEU A 625 -0.43 -18.06 11.19
CA LEU A 625 -1.82 -17.71 10.90
C LEU A 625 -2.70 -17.81 12.15
N LEU A 626 -2.57 -18.89 12.94
CA LEU A 626 -3.30 -19.03 14.20
C LEU A 626 -2.88 -17.98 15.23
N LEU A 627 -1.59 -17.64 15.30
CA LEU A 627 -1.08 -16.57 16.16
C LEU A 627 -1.71 -15.22 15.79
N VAL A 628 -1.75 -14.88 14.50
CA VAL A 628 -2.37 -13.64 14.01
C VAL A 628 -3.86 -13.63 14.35
N ARG A 629 -4.59 -14.72 14.10
CA ARG A 629 -6.01 -14.85 14.50
C ARG A 629 -6.20 -14.60 15.99
N ASN A 630 -5.46 -15.34 16.83
CA ASN A 630 -5.56 -15.26 18.28
C ASN A 630 -5.19 -13.87 18.80
N SER A 631 -4.22 -13.19 18.17
CA SER A 631 -3.86 -11.81 18.50
C SER A 631 -4.97 -10.81 18.14
N LYS A 632 -5.62 -10.97 16.98
CA LYS A 632 -6.76 -10.14 16.55
C LYS A 632 -7.95 -10.34 17.49
N LEU A 633 -8.26 -11.58 17.87
CA LEU A 633 -9.33 -11.90 18.81
C LEU A 633 -9.03 -11.39 20.23
N SER A 634 -7.77 -11.48 20.68
CA SER A 634 -7.36 -10.95 21.99
C SER A 634 -7.34 -9.41 22.04
N ALA A 635 -7.21 -8.74 20.89
CA ALA A 635 -7.33 -7.29 20.75
C ALA A 635 -8.80 -6.85 20.62
N PHE A 636 -9.66 -7.74 20.11
CA PHE A 636 -11.09 -7.51 19.89
C PHE A 636 -11.78 -6.96 21.15
N GLY A 637 -12.39 -5.78 21.02
CA GLY A 637 -13.10 -5.09 22.10
C GLY A 637 -12.24 -4.27 23.06
N LYS A 638 -10.90 -4.31 22.96
CA LYS A 638 -9.99 -3.52 23.83
C LYS A 638 -9.61 -2.16 23.26
N SER A 639 -9.59 -2.00 21.94
CA SER A 639 -9.31 -0.70 21.30
C SER A 639 -10.60 0.04 20.89
N SER A 640 -10.55 1.38 20.86
CA SER A 640 -11.65 2.21 20.34
C SER A 640 -11.98 1.89 18.88
N LYS A 641 -10.97 1.52 18.07
CA LYS A 641 -11.12 1.06 16.68
C LYS A 641 -11.88 -0.26 16.56
N ASP A 642 -11.63 -1.22 17.45
CA ASP A 642 -12.33 -2.52 17.44
C ASP A 642 -13.79 -2.38 17.84
N ARG A 643 -14.12 -1.44 18.75
CA ARG A 643 -15.52 -1.11 19.10
C ARG A 643 -16.30 -0.51 17.92
N LEU A 644 -15.64 0.24 17.04
CA LEU A 644 -16.24 0.78 15.81
C LEU A 644 -16.42 -0.31 14.73
N MET A 645 -15.44 -1.21 14.57
CA MET A 645 -15.58 -2.41 13.75
C MET A 645 -16.72 -3.32 14.25
N ILE A 646 -16.89 -3.46 15.56
CA ILE A 646 -18.03 -4.18 16.18
C ILE A 646 -19.37 -3.51 15.87
N LYS A 647 -19.42 -2.16 15.81
CA LYS A 647 -20.64 -1.44 15.38
C LYS A 647 -20.99 -1.68 13.91
N ARG A 648 -19.99 -1.92 13.05
CA ARG A 648 -20.20 -2.24 11.63
C ARG A 648 -20.59 -3.70 11.41
N LEU A 649 -20.14 -4.63 12.26
CA LEU A 649 -20.51 -6.03 12.16
C LEU A 649 -22.01 -6.25 12.43
N SER A 650 -22.66 -7.11 11.64
CA SER A 650 -24.05 -7.49 11.87
C SER A 650 -24.19 -8.16 13.24
N LYS A 651 -25.29 -7.88 13.95
CA LYS A 651 -25.65 -8.53 15.22
C LYS A 651 -25.82 -10.04 15.11
N ASN A 652 -25.93 -10.57 13.89
CA ASN A 652 -26.15 -11.99 13.58
C ASN A 652 -24.85 -12.81 13.50
N LEU A 653 -23.67 -12.19 13.62
CA LEU A 653 -22.38 -12.90 13.55
C LEU A 653 -21.94 -13.37 14.94
N ASN A 654 -21.83 -14.68 15.12
CA ASN A 654 -21.26 -15.31 16.32
C ASN A 654 -19.93 -15.99 15.97
N PHE A 655 -18.81 -15.29 16.19
CA PHE A 655 -17.50 -15.93 16.10
C PHE A 655 -17.16 -16.65 17.40
N SER A 656 -16.61 -17.87 17.31
CA SER A 656 -15.99 -18.50 18.48
C SER A 656 -14.78 -17.69 18.91
N LEU A 657 -14.82 -17.18 20.14
CA LEU A 657 -13.74 -16.43 20.80
C LEU A 657 -12.64 -17.35 21.36
N GLU A 658 -12.75 -18.66 21.16
CA GLU A 658 -11.77 -19.61 21.66
C GLU A 658 -10.42 -19.48 20.92
N LEU A 659 -9.35 -19.55 21.71
CA LEU A 659 -7.99 -19.58 21.22
C LEU A 659 -7.72 -20.97 20.63
N ILE A 660 -7.29 -21.00 19.38
CA ILE A 660 -7.01 -22.23 18.64
C ILE A 660 -5.51 -22.33 18.45
N TYR A 661 -4.94 -23.49 18.76
CA TYR A 661 -3.53 -23.81 18.55
C TYR A 661 -3.42 -25.01 17.61
N LEU A 662 -2.26 -25.17 16.95
CA LEU A 662 -2.05 -26.31 16.04
C LEU A 662 -2.16 -27.66 16.76
N ASP A 663 -1.90 -27.67 18.08
CA ASP A 663 -2.05 -28.84 18.95
C ASP A 663 -3.49 -29.37 19.03
N SER A 664 -4.49 -28.54 18.69
CA SER A 664 -5.88 -28.95 18.59
C SER A 664 -6.15 -29.88 17.40
N PHE A 665 -5.23 -29.99 16.43
CA PHE A 665 -5.38 -30.77 15.20
C PHE A 665 -4.22 -31.76 15.04
N PRO A 666 -4.25 -32.91 15.73
CA PRO A 666 -3.09 -33.81 15.81
C PRO A 666 -2.71 -34.45 14.47
N LYS A 667 -3.65 -34.78 13.58
CA LYS A 667 -3.31 -35.38 12.27
C LYS A 667 -2.75 -34.35 11.31
N LEU A 668 -3.36 -33.16 11.24
CA LEU A 668 -2.79 -32.05 10.47
C LEU A 668 -1.37 -31.69 10.96
N LYS A 669 -1.16 -31.66 12.28
CA LYS A 669 0.17 -31.42 12.88
C LYS A 669 1.18 -32.52 12.51
N ARG A 670 0.77 -33.79 12.53
CA ARG A 670 1.62 -34.92 12.12
C ARG A 670 2.04 -34.77 10.65
N TRP A 671 1.10 -34.50 9.76
CA TRP A 671 1.40 -34.27 8.35
C TRP A 671 2.32 -33.06 8.15
N TYR A 672 2.08 -31.95 8.87
CA TYR A 672 2.93 -30.77 8.76
C TYR A 672 4.37 -31.01 9.23
N ARG A 673 4.55 -31.78 10.30
CA ARG A 673 5.88 -32.23 10.74
C ARG A 673 6.56 -33.12 9.71
N GLN A 674 5.82 -34.09 9.16
CA GLN A 674 6.34 -34.96 8.09
C GLN A 674 6.77 -34.14 6.87
N HIS A 675 6.00 -33.10 6.50
CA HIS A 675 6.36 -32.17 5.44
C HIS A 675 7.66 -31.40 5.75
N GLN A 676 7.81 -30.89 6.98
CA GLN A 676 9.04 -30.20 7.41
C GLN A 676 10.26 -31.13 7.43
N GLU A 677 10.11 -32.34 7.98
CA GLU A 677 11.15 -33.39 8.00
C GLU A 677 11.55 -33.81 6.59
N CYS A 678 10.56 -33.95 5.71
CA CYS A 678 10.76 -34.25 4.29
C CYS A 678 11.52 -33.16 3.56
N ILE A 679 11.48 -31.89 4.00
CA ILE A 679 12.29 -30.80 3.45
C ILE A 679 13.69 -30.75 4.09
N ALA A 680 13.78 -30.99 5.40
CA ALA A 680 15.05 -30.92 6.13
C ALA A 680 15.99 -32.12 5.85
N SER A 681 15.45 -33.32 5.64
CA SER A 681 16.23 -34.57 5.53
C SER A 681 15.66 -35.57 4.52
N THR A 682 16.50 -36.48 4.02
CA THR A 682 16.07 -37.61 3.20
C THR A 682 15.10 -38.51 3.99
N LEU A 683 14.16 -39.14 3.30
CA LEU A 683 13.18 -40.03 3.93
C LEU A 683 13.88 -41.16 4.71
N SER A 684 13.41 -41.41 5.93
CA SER A 684 13.86 -42.54 6.76
C SER A 684 13.48 -43.88 6.11
N GLU A 685 14.26 -44.93 6.37
CA GLU A 685 13.95 -46.28 5.85
C GLU A 685 12.57 -46.76 6.33
N LEU A 686 11.75 -47.22 5.38
CA LEU A 686 10.43 -47.75 5.65
C LEU A 686 10.54 -49.09 6.41
N VAL A 687 10.03 -49.12 7.64
CA VAL A 687 10.01 -50.34 8.46
C VAL A 687 9.00 -51.35 7.89
N GLN A 688 9.49 -52.52 7.50
CA GLN A 688 8.71 -53.62 6.94
C GLN A 688 7.64 -54.10 7.94
N GLY A 689 6.41 -54.34 7.45
CA GLY A 689 5.30 -54.87 8.25
C GLY A 689 4.39 -53.84 8.95
N THR A 690 4.63 -52.54 8.75
CA THR A 690 3.76 -51.47 9.27
C THR A 690 2.51 -51.25 8.41
N SER A 691 1.48 -50.60 8.97
CA SER A 691 0.27 -50.21 8.22
C SER A 691 0.60 -49.27 7.04
N VAL A 692 1.59 -48.39 7.20
CA VAL A 692 2.10 -47.50 6.16
C VAL A 692 2.69 -48.31 5.00
N HIS A 693 3.42 -49.39 5.26
CA HIS A 693 3.96 -50.26 4.21
C HIS A 693 2.85 -50.88 3.34
N GLN A 694 1.76 -51.35 3.97
CA GLN A 694 0.62 -51.91 3.23
C GLN A 694 -0.07 -50.86 2.35
N ILE A 695 -0.15 -49.61 2.82
CA ILE A 695 -0.68 -48.49 2.06
C ILE A 695 0.24 -48.17 0.88
N VAL A 696 1.56 -48.12 1.08
CA VAL A 696 2.54 -47.88 0.01
C VAL A 696 2.45 -48.93 -1.09
N ASP A 697 2.38 -50.22 -0.73
CA ASP A 697 2.20 -51.30 -1.71
C ASP A 697 0.90 -51.13 -2.50
N ALA A 698 -0.18 -50.76 -1.83
CA ALA A 698 -1.48 -50.53 -2.47
C ALA A 698 -1.45 -49.29 -3.40
N LEU A 699 -0.73 -48.24 -3.03
CA LEU A 699 -0.52 -47.04 -3.87
C LEU A 699 0.34 -47.36 -5.10
N LEU A 700 1.42 -48.12 -4.95
CA LEU A 700 2.24 -48.54 -6.10
C LEU A 700 1.44 -49.43 -7.07
N ASN A 701 0.59 -50.31 -6.55
CA ASN A 701 -0.32 -51.11 -7.38
C ASN A 701 -1.37 -50.26 -8.10
N LEU A 702 -1.85 -49.19 -7.46
CA LEU A 702 -2.73 -48.20 -8.09
C LEU A 702 -2.02 -47.50 -9.25
N MET A 703 -0.78 -47.03 -9.03
CA MET A 703 0.00 -46.26 -10.00
C MET A 703 0.48 -47.10 -11.20
N PHE A 704 0.83 -48.38 -11.00
CA PHE A 704 1.57 -49.17 -12.00
C PHE A 704 0.89 -50.49 -12.39
N ARG A 705 -0.45 -50.54 -12.32
CA ARG A 705 -1.32 -51.72 -12.56
C ARG A 705 -1.00 -52.60 -13.79
N LYS A 706 -0.21 -52.10 -14.77
CA LYS A 706 0.21 -52.86 -15.97
C LYS A 706 1.42 -53.78 -15.79
N ILE A 707 2.25 -53.61 -14.75
CA ILE A 707 3.52 -54.35 -14.60
C ILE A 707 3.27 -55.85 -14.30
N SER A 708 2.13 -56.21 -13.70
CA SER A 708 1.84 -57.60 -13.28
C SER A 708 1.28 -58.52 -14.37
N ARG A 709 1.04 -58.03 -15.61
CA ARG A 709 0.52 -58.84 -16.73
C ARG A 709 1.58 -59.25 -17.76
N GLY A 710 2.82 -58.78 -17.62
CA GLY A 710 3.87 -58.92 -18.63
C GLY A 710 5.10 -59.75 -18.23
N GLY A 711 5.00 -60.58 -17.19
CA GLY A 711 6.10 -61.45 -16.73
C GLY A 711 5.75 -62.92 -16.88
N GLN A 712 6.56 -63.64 -17.65
CA GLN A 712 6.43 -65.06 -18.01
C GLN A 712 6.17 -66.00 -16.81
N SER A 713 5.11 -66.78 -16.88
CA SER A 713 5.07 -68.14 -16.33
C SER A 713 5.09 -69.10 -17.52
N LEU A 714 6.24 -69.74 -17.73
CA LEU A 714 6.36 -70.87 -18.64
C LEU A 714 5.63 -72.06 -18.03
N THR A 715 4.83 -72.74 -18.86
CA THR A 715 4.15 -74.04 -18.69
C THR A 715 2.77 -74.06 -18.02
N SER A 716 1.72 -74.00 -18.85
CA SER A 716 0.62 -74.99 -18.83
C SER A 716 -0.26 -74.86 -20.09
N THR A 717 -0.48 -75.98 -20.76
CA THR A 717 -1.21 -76.25 -22.02
C THR A 717 -2.68 -75.78 -22.03
N PRO A 718 -3.32 -75.55 -23.20
CA PRO A 718 -4.62 -74.90 -23.29
C PRO A 718 -5.77 -75.92 -23.24
N SER A 719 -6.78 -75.65 -22.44
CA SER A 719 -8.10 -76.27 -22.58
C SER A 719 -9.16 -75.19 -22.36
N GLY A 720 -9.91 -74.89 -23.43
CA GLY A 720 -10.89 -73.82 -23.45
C GLY A 720 -12.15 -74.11 -22.65
N SER A 721 -12.83 -73.05 -22.25
CA SER A 721 -14.20 -72.76 -22.71
C SER A 721 -14.74 -71.49 -22.04
N SER A 722 -15.56 -70.78 -22.83
CA SER A 722 -16.71 -69.98 -22.41
C SER A 722 -16.49 -68.60 -21.80
N SER A 723 -16.72 -67.62 -22.67
CA SER A 723 -17.21 -66.27 -22.42
C SER A 723 -18.04 -66.06 -21.14
N SER A 724 -17.53 -65.22 -20.24
CA SER A 724 -18.35 -64.27 -19.49
C SER A 724 -17.73 -62.88 -19.63
N SER A 725 -18.56 -61.98 -20.14
CA SER A 725 -18.30 -60.57 -20.37
C SER A 725 -18.18 -59.79 -19.05
N ALA A 726 -17.18 -58.90 -19.02
CA ALA A 726 -17.21 -57.60 -18.35
C ALA A 726 -17.64 -57.53 -16.87
N SER A 727 -16.68 -57.62 -15.94
CA SER A 727 -16.79 -56.96 -14.61
C SER A 727 -15.45 -56.62 -13.94
N GLY A 728 -14.30 -56.75 -14.60
CA GLY A 728 -12.98 -56.55 -13.96
C GLY A 728 -12.54 -55.09 -13.73
N ALA A 729 -13.37 -54.11 -14.08
CA ALA A 729 -13.06 -52.69 -13.87
C ALA A 729 -13.44 -52.19 -12.47
N GLU A 730 -14.41 -52.82 -11.79
CA GLU A 730 -14.95 -52.36 -10.50
C GLU A 730 -14.23 -52.94 -9.27
N ASP A 731 -13.39 -53.97 -9.41
CA ASP A 731 -12.85 -54.71 -8.25
C ASP A 731 -11.69 -54.04 -7.47
N VAL A 732 -11.09 -52.95 -7.96
CA VAL A 732 -9.91 -52.32 -7.30
C VAL A 732 -10.18 -50.92 -6.75
N SER A 733 -11.11 -50.15 -7.31
CA SER A 733 -11.64 -48.95 -6.67
C SER A 733 -12.32 -49.28 -5.32
N MET A 734 -12.69 -50.55 -5.10
CA MET A 734 -13.25 -51.05 -3.84
C MET A 734 -12.24 -51.31 -2.70
N ARG A 735 -10.90 -51.26 -2.91
CA ARG A 735 -9.94 -51.82 -1.93
C ARG A 735 -9.23 -50.84 -0.98
N LEU A 736 -9.02 -49.57 -1.35
CA LEU A 736 -8.37 -48.57 -0.48
C LEU A 736 -9.41 -47.73 0.27
N LYS A 737 -10.18 -48.36 1.17
CA LYS A 737 -11.13 -47.67 2.06
C LYS A 737 -10.45 -47.09 3.30
N VAL A 738 -9.37 -46.34 3.08
CA VAL A 738 -8.52 -45.80 4.13
C VAL A 738 -8.78 -44.28 4.25
N PRO A 739 -8.70 -43.70 5.45
CA PRO A 739 -8.69 -42.24 5.64
C PRO A 739 -7.67 -41.52 4.75
N ALA A 740 -7.99 -40.30 4.33
CA ALA A 740 -7.14 -39.53 3.44
C ALA A 740 -5.79 -39.19 4.08
N TRP A 741 -5.75 -38.96 5.40
CA TRP A 741 -4.49 -38.69 6.12
C TRP A 741 -3.48 -39.83 6.00
N ASP A 742 -3.92 -41.08 6.08
CA ASP A 742 -3.02 -42.24 6.02
C ASP A 742 -2.48 -42.44 4.59
N ILE A 743 -3.29 -42.10 3.57
CA ILE A 743 -2.84 -42.06 2.16
C ILE A 743 -1.74 -41.01 1.96
N LEU A 744 -1.94 -39.80 2.51
CA LEU A 744 -0.95 -38.72 2.44
C LEU A 744 0.35 -39.08 3.18
N GLU A 745 0.27 -39.82 4.29
CA GLU A 745 1.43 -40.30 5.06
C GLU A 745 2.28 -41.31 4.27
N GLY A 746 1.64 -42.21 3.52
CA GLY A 746 2.32 -43.21 2.69
C GLY A 746 2.82 -42.69 1.33
N THR A 747 2.27 -41.57 0.84
CA THR A 747 2.58 -41.04 -0.50
C THR A 747 4.07 -40.75 -0.74
N PRO A 748 4.84 -40.09 0.15
CA PRO A 748 6.26 -39.79 -0.09
C PRO A 748 7.10 -41.04 -0.37
N TYR A 749 6.86 -42.12 0.37
CA TYR A 749 7.57 -43.40 0.20
C TYR A 749 7.24 -44.06 -1.13
N ALA A 750 5.97 -44.00 -1.57
CA ALA A 750 5.58 -44.49 -2.89
C ALA A 750 6.24 -43.68 -4.02
N LEU A 751 6.36 -42.35 -3.85
CA LEU A 751 7.02 -41.47 -4.81
C LEU A 751 8.53 -41.75 -4.90
N ASP A 752 9.20 -41.96 -3.76
CA ASP A 752 10.61 -42.31 -3.73
C ASP A 752 10.90 -43.64 -4.45
N ALA A 753 10.10 -44.67 -4.15
CA ALA A 753 10.19 -45.96 -4.83
C ALA A 753 9.94 -45.83 -6.34
N ALA A 754 8.96 -45.02 -6.75
CA ALA A 754 8.64 -44.77 -8.16
C ALA A 754 9.77 -44.01 -8.90
N LEU A 755 10.34 -42.97 -8.29
CA LEU A 755 11.48 -42.23 -8.85
C LEU A 755 12.72 -43.10 -8.95
N THR A 756 13.01 -43.89 -7.90
CA THR A 756 14.13 -44.84 -7.87
C THR A 756 13.98 -45.89 -8.96
N ALA A 757 12.78 -46.47 -9.12
CA ALA A 757 12.50 -47.43 -10.18
C ALA A 757 12.67 -46.82 -11.58
N CYS A 758 12.27 -45.55 -11.77
CA CYS A 758 12.47 -44.83 -13.02
C CYS A 758 13.95 -44.52 -13.30
N ALA A 759 14.71 -44.09 -12.28
CA ALA A 759 16.15 -43.84 -12.38
C ALA A 759 16.96 -45.10 -12.75
N HIS A 760 16.50 -46.27 -12.30
CA HIS A 760 17.07 -47.58 -12.68
C HIS A 760 16.48 -48.17 -13.97
N GLY A 761 15.59 -47.46 -14.67
CA GLY A 761 15.00 -47.90 -15.93
C GLY A 761 13.98 -49.04 -15.82
N ARG A 762 13.47 -49.34 -14.62
CA ARG A 762 12.43 -50.37 -14.40
C ARG A 762 11.03 -49.89 -14.75
N VAL A 763 10.80 -48.58 -14.65
CA VAL A 763 9.54 -47.91 -15.00
C VAL A 763 9.85 -46.86 -16.06
N SER A 764 9.08 -46.85 -17.16
CA SER A 764 9.26 -45.84 -18.21
C SER A 764 8.76 -44.46 -17.74
N PRO A 765 9.34 -43.34 -18.21
CA PRO A 765 8.88 -41.99 -17.85
C PRO A 765 7.38 -41.74 -18.14
N ARG A 766 6.86 -42.38 -19.20
CA ARG A 766 5.43 -42.30 -19.56
C ARG A 766 4.56 -43.00 -18.52
N GLU A 767 4.97 -44.19 -18.08
CA GLU A 767 4.28 -44.92 -17.01
C GLU A 767 4.34 -44.20 -15.68
N LEU A 768 5.47 -43.55 -15.36
CA LEU A 768 5.60 -42.69 -14.19
C LEU A 768 4.61 -41.51 -14.25
N ALA A 769 4.56 -40.78 -15.38
CA ALA A 769 3.64 -39.66 -15.54
C ALA A 769 2.16 -40.09 -15.47
N THR A 770 1.80 -41.23 -16.05
CA THR A 770 0.44 -41.78 -15.93
C THR A 770 0.14 -42.27 -14.52
N GLY A 771 1.08 -42.92 -13.84
CA GLY A 771 0.88 -43.39 -12.47
C GLY A 771 0.72 -42.25 -11.48
N LEU A 772 1.51 -41.17 -11.62
CA LEU A 772 1.32 -39.93 -10.85
C LEU A 772 -0.04 -39.29 -11.10
N LYS A 773 -0.52 -39.35 -12.35
CA LYS A 773 -1.86 -38.86 -12.70
C LYS A 773 -2.95 -39.73 -12.08
N ASP A 774 -2.85 -41.05 -12.16
CA ASP A 774 -3.83 -41.97 -11.58
C ASP A 774 -3.94 -41.79 -10.05
N LEU A 775 -2.81 -41.52 -9.38
CA LEU A 775 -2.78 -41.17 -7.96
C LEU A 775 -3.50 -39.84 -7.66
N ALA A 776 -3.25 -38.82 -8.49
CA ALA A 776 -3.88 -37.51 -8.33
C ALA A 776 -5.37 -37.51 -8.70
N ASP A 777 -5.79 -38.33 -9.66
CA ASP A 777 -7.20 -38.51 -10.04
C ASP A 777 -7.96 -39.29 -8.95
N PHE A 778 -7.29 -40.22 -8.24
CA PHE A 778 -7.87 -40.95 -7.10
C PHE A 778 -8.06 -40.06 -5.87
N LEU A 779 -7.00 -39.37 -5.44
CA LEU A 779 -7.06 -38.43 -4.31
C LEU A 779 -6.26 -37.17 -4.68
N PRO A 780 -6.91 -36.08 -5.13
CA PRO A 780 -6.17 -34.92 -5.62
C PRO A 780 -5.37 -34.18 -4.55
N ALA A 781 -5.66 -34.39 -3.26
CA ALA A 781 -4.82 -33.92 -2.16
C ALA A 781 -3.38 -34.46 -2.23
N THR A 782 -3.13 -35.61 -2.88
CA THR A 782 -1.78 -36.19 -3.05
C THR A 782 -0.86 -35.31 -3.89
N LEU A 783 -1.39 -34.44 -4.76
CA LEU A 783 -0.61 -33.45 -5.52
C LEU A 783 0.22 -32.55 -4.61
N VAL A 784 -0.29 -32.25 -3.42
CA VAL A 784 0.42 -31.46 -2.40
C VAL A 784 1.68 -32.19 -1.94
N THR A 785 1.54 -33.48 -1.66
CA THR A 785 2.64 -34.32 -1.19
C THR A 785 3.65 -34.56 -2.30
N ILE A 786 3.19 -34.71 -3.56
CA ILE A 786 4.05 -34.76 -4.75
C ILE A 786 4.89 -33.48 -4.85
N ILE A 787 4.24 -32.30 -4.78
CA ILE A 787 4.92 -30.99 -4.83
C ILE A 787 5.95 -30.89 -3.71
N SER A 788 5.57 -31.25 -2.48
CA SER A 788 6.44 -31.15 -1.30
C SER A 788 7.68 -32.04 -1.45
N TYR A 789 7.47 -33.30 -1.80
CA TYR A 789 8.56 -34.27 -1.97
C TYR A 789 9.50 -33.89 -3.11
N PHE A 790 8.94 -33.57 -4.29
CA PHE A 790 9.76 -33.17 -5.44
C PHE A 790 10.52 -31.85 -5.17
N SER A 791 9.95 -30.92 -4.39
CA SER A 791 10.66 -29.70 -3.97
C SER A 791 11.87 -29.98 -3.09
N ALA A 792 11.70 -30.87 -2.12
CA ALA A 792 12.80 -31.29 -1.27
C ALA A 792 13.90 -32.01 -2.08
N GLU A 793 13.53 -32.93 -2.96
CA GLU A 793 14.50 -33.69 -3.75
C GLU A 793 15.23 -32.84 -4.81
N VAL A 794 14.55 -31.87 -5.42
CA VAL A 794 15.17 -30.92 -6.35
C VAL A 794 16.15 -30.00 -5.63
N THR A 795 15.77 -29.47 -4.46
CA THR A 795 16.66 -28.60 -3.67
C THR A 795 17.88 -29.33 -3.11
N ARG A 796 17.76 -30.63 -2.82
CA ARG A 796 18.90 -31.47 -2.42
C ARG A 796 19.87 -31.76 -3.57
N GLY A 797 19.41 -31.78 -4.82
CA GLY A 797 20.25 -32.05 -5.99
C GLY A 797 20.84 -33.46 -6.05
N ILE A 798 20.22 -34.45 -5.37
CA ILE A 798 20.71 -35.85 -5.31
C ILE A 798 20.50 -36.59 -6.63
N TRP A 799 19.42 -36.27 -7.34
CA TRP A 799 19.02 -36.98 -8.56
C TRP A 799 19.81 -36.53 -9.78
N LYS A 800 20.29 -37.50 -10.58
CA LYS A 800 20.95 -37.21 -11.85
C LYS A 800 19.98 -36.52 -12.82
N PRO A 801 20.44 -35.51 -13.58
CA PRO A 801 19.61 -34.84 -14.58
C PRO A 801 19.34 -35.77 -15.78
N VAL A 802 18.21 -35.55 -16.44
CA VAL A 802 17.70 -36.39 -17.53
C VAL A 802 17.53 -35.57 -18.80
N PHE A 803 17.72 -36.23 -19.95
CA PHE A 803 17.66 -35.63 -21.27
C PHE A 803 16.22 -35.52 -21.80
N MET A 804 15.80 -34.30 -22.13
CA MET A 804 14.50 -33.99 -22.72
C MET A 804 14.53 -34.20 -24.24
N ASN A 805 14.66 -35.46 -24.67
CA ASN A 805 15.02 -35.86 -26.05
C ASN A 805 13.83 -36.12 -27.00
N GLY A 806 12.59 -36.11 -26.51
CA GLY A 806 11.36 -36.39 -27.27
C GLY A 806 10.98 -37.86 -27.39
N THR A 807 11.86 -38.80 -27.01
CA THR A 807 11.59 -40.24 -27.05
C THR A 807 11.14 -40.73 -25.68
N ASP A 808 12.01 -40.59 -24.68
CA ASP A 808 11.76 -40.94 -23.28
C ASP A 808 10.98 -39.83 -22.56
N TRP A 809 11.42 -38.58 -22.75
CA TRP A 809 10.85 -37.39 -22.13
C TRP A 809 10.39 -36.36 -23.19
N PRO A 810 9.42 -35.48 -22.89
CA PRO A 810 8.97 -34.43 -23.82
C PRO A 810 10.11 -33.53 -24.33
N SER A 811 10.13 -33.14 -25.61
CA SER A 811 11.21 -32.30 -26.18
C SER A 811 10.88 -30.80 -26.22
N PRO A 812 11.74 -29.91 -25.68
CA PRO A 812 11.60 -28.46 -25.77
C PRO A 812 12.08 -27.85 -27.10
N SER A 813 12.77 -28.62 -27.95
CA SER A 813 13.62 -28.11 -29.04
C SER A 813 12.92 -27.20 -30.04
N ALA A 814 11.62 -27.39 -30.28
CA ALA A 814 10.85 -26.60 -31.23
C ALA A 814 10.72 -25.10 -30.86
N ASN A 815 10.66 -24.78 -29.56
CA ASN A 815 10.34 -23.43 -29.08
C ASN A 815 11.43 -22.80 -28.20
N LEU A 816 12.43 -23.58 -27.76
CA LEU A 816 13.42 -23.14 -26.77
C LEU A 816 14.16 -21.86 -27.21
N PHE A 817 14.72 -21.84 -28.42
CA PHE A 817 15.43 -20.68 -28.95
C PHE A 817 14.53 -19.43 -29.04
N MET A 818 13.30 -19.59 -29.52
CA MET A 818 12.34 -18.50 -29.62
C MET A 818 12.00 -17.90 -28.25
N ILE A 819 11.79 -18.75 -27.25
CA ILE A 819 11.46 -18.31 -25.88
C ILE A 819 12.64 -17.63 -25.21
N GLU A 820 13.87 -18.14 -25.38
CA GLU A 820 15.06 -17.46 -24.86
C GLU A 820 15.24 -16.06 -25.45
N GLN A 821 14.98 -15.88 -26.74
CA GLN A 821 15.00 -14.56 -27.37
C GLN A 821 13.89 -13.63 -26.85
N GLN A 822 12.69 -14.17 -26.61
CA GLN A 822 11.60 -13.40 -26.01
C GLN A 822 11.92 -12.99 -24.55
N ILE A 823 12.50 -13.89 -23.76
CA ILE A 823 12.97 -13.59 -22.40
C ILE A 823 14.01 -12.47 -22.43
N LYS A 824 15.02 -12.57 -23.30
CA LYS A 824 16.04 -11.50 -23.48
C LYS A 824 15.40 -10.17 -23.84
N LYS A 825 14.42 -10.17 -24.74
CA LYS A 825 13.69 -8.94 -25.13
C LYS A 825 12.92 -8.32 -23.97
N ILE A 826 12.27 -9.13 -23.13
CA ILE A 826 11.55 -8.65 -21.94
C ILE A 826 12.54 -8.04 -20.93
N ILE A 827 13.66 -8.71 -20.68
CA ILE A 827 14.65 -8.23 -19.71
C ILE A 827 15.35 -6.94 -20.20
N ALA A 828 15.72 -6.90 -21.48
CA ALA A 828 16.30 -5.70 -22.09
C ALA A 828 15.34 -4.50 -22.05
N ALA A 829 14.03 -4.72 -22.19
CA ALA A 829 13.03 -3.66 -22.06
C ALA A 829 12.98 -3.05 -20.64
N THR A 830 13.42 -3.79 -19.63
CA THR A 830 13.54 -3.29 -18.24
C THR A 830 14.86 -2.56 -17.97
N GLY A 831 15.74 -2.40 -18.96
CA GLY A 831 17.04 -1.75 -18.81
C GLY A 831 18.11 -2.63 -18.18
N VAL A 832 17.93 -3.95 -18.22
CA VAL A 832 18.87 -4.95 -17.68
C VAL A 832 19.53 -5.67 -18.86
N ASP A 833 20.87 -5.70 -18.86
CA ASP A 833 21.65 -6.45 -19.84
C ASP A 833 22.14 -7.74 -19.19
N VAL A 834 21.63 -8.86 -19.69
CA VAL A 834 22.04 -10.18 -19.20
C VAL A 834 23.09 -10.68 -20.16
N PRO A 835 24.35 -10.91 -19.72
CA PRO A 835 25.36 -11.48 -20.60
C PRO A 835 24.79 -12.77 -21.19
N SER A 836 25.00 -12.98 -22.49
CA SER A 836 24.55 -14.21 -23.14
C SER A 836 25.18 -15.38 -22.40
N LEU A 837 24.40 -16.06 -21.55
CA LEU A 837 24.79 -17.35 -20.99
C LEU A 837 25.10 -18.22 -22.20
N ALA A 838 26.38 -18.46 -22.41
CA ALA A 838 26.88 -19.11 -23.60
C ALA A 838 26.25 -20.49 -23.67
N ILE A 839 25.24 -20.66 -24.52
CA ILE A 839 24.88 -21.98 -25.02
C ILE A 839 25.96 -22.28 -26.06
N GLY A 840 27.03 -22.92 -25.60
CA GLY A 840 27.83 -23.76 -26.48
C GLY A 840 26.86 -24.72 -27.18
N GLY A 841 26.97 -24.79 -28.51
CA GLY A 841 25.99 -25.48 -29.36
C GLY A 841 25.72 -26.94 -28.99
N ASN A 842 24.54 -27.40 -29.40
CA ASN A 842 24.13 -28.81 -29.54
C ASN A 842 24.02 -29.70 -28.28
N THR A 843 24.16 -29.20 -27.05
CA THR A 843 23.85 -30.04 -25.87
C THR A 843 22.34 -30.17 -25.65
N PRO A 844 21.78 -31.39 -25.55
CA PRO A 844 20.35 -31.60 -25.30
C PRO A 844 19.92 -31.01 -23.95
N ALA A 845 18.72 -30.41 -23.92
CA ALA A 845 18.13 -29.83 -22.72
C ALA A 845 17.99 -30.87 -21.59
N MET A 846 18.47 -30.51 -20.39
CA MET A 846 18.45 -31.39 -19.22
C MET A 846 17.59 -30.80 -18.11
N LEU A 847 16.84 -31.65 -17.41
CA LEU A 847 16.12 -31.31 -16.17
C LEU A 847 16.44 -32.35 -15.07
N PRO A 848 16.48 -31.96 -13.79
CA PRO A 848 16.49 -32.92 -12.68
C PRO A 848 15.33 -33.91 -12.80
N LEU A 849 15.56 -35.20 -12.49
CA LEU A 849 14.53 -36.25 -12.66
C LEU A 849 13.18 -35.91 -11.99
N PRO A 850 13.11 -35.46 -10.72
CA PRO A 850 11.83 -35.11 -10.10
C PRO A 850 11.13 -33.94 -10.82
N LEU A 851 11.89 -32.95 -11.30
CA LEU A 851 11.35 -31.83 -12.06
C LEU A 851 10.83 -32.28 -13.44
N ALA A 852 11.55 -33.17 -14.13
CA ALA A 852 11.11 -33.75 -15.40
C ALA A 852 9.82 -34.56 -15.24
N ALA A 853 9.72 -35.37 -14.18
CA ALA A 853 8.52 -36.11 -13.80
C ALA A 853 7.35 -35.17 -13.51
N PHE A 854 7.59 -34.12 -12.74
CA PHE A 854 6.57 -33.14 -12.39
C PHE A 854 6.03 -32.40 -13.62
N VAL A 855 6.91 -31.84 -14.45
CA VAL A 855 6.53 -31.14 -15.68
C VAL A 855 5.72 -32.08 -16.58
N SER A 856 6.14 -33.33 -16.72
CA SER A 856 5.44 -34.35 -17.49
C SER A 856 4.04 -34.64 -16.97
N LEU A 857 3.85 -34.71 -15.64
CA LEU A 857 2.53 -34.77 -15.02
C LEU A 857 1.70 -33.53 -15.38
N THR A 858 2.26 -32.33 -15.21
CA THR A 858 1.51 -31.07 -15.41
C THR A 858 1.01 -30.91 -16.86
N ILE A 859 1.79 -31.38 -17.85
CA ILE A 859 1.39 -31.32 -19.26
C ILE A 859 0.35 -32.40 -19.63
N THR A 860 0.10 -33.41 -18.81
CA THR A 860 -0.94 -34.43 -19.08
C THR A 860 -2.37 -33.99 -18.74
N TYR A 861 -2.54 -32.97 -17.88
CA TYR A 861 -3.86 -32.45 -17.53
C TYR A 861 -4.53 -31.79 -18.73
N LYS A 862 -5.85 -31.99 -18.91
CA LYS A 862 -6.62 -31.17 -19.85
C LYS A 862 -6.78 -29.75 -19.28
N LEU A 863 -7.24 -28.80 -20.08
CA LEU A 863 -7.54 -27.43 -19.66
C LEU A 863 -9.06 -27.24 -19.50
N ASP A 864 -9.70 -28.12 -18.74
CA ASP A 864 -11.12 -28.02 -18.42
C ASP A 864 -11.34 -27.36 -17.06
N LYS A 865 -12.58 -26.98 -16.75
CA LYS A 865 -12.94 -26.28 -15.51
C LYS A 865 -12.68 -27.11 -14.24
N ALA A 866 -12.62 -28.44 -14.37
CA ALA A 866 -12.34 -29.35 -13.27
C ALA A 866 -10.82 -29.37 -12.96
N SER A 867 -9.99 -29.46 -13.99
CA SER A 867 -8.52 -29.44 -13.89
C SER A 867 -7.93 -28.07 -13.58
N GLU A 868 -8.65 -26.98 -13.90
CA GLU A 868 -8.25 -25.61 -13.54
C GLU A 868 -7.94 -25.47 -12.04
N ARG A 869 -8.73 -26.13 -11.18
CA ARG A 869 -8.53 -26.11 -9.71
C ARG A 869 -7.17 -26.67 -9.30
N PHE A 870 -6.71 -27.72 -9.97
CA PHE A 870 -5.40 -28.35 -9.71
C PHE A 870 -4.26 -27.54 -10.32
N LEU A 871 -4.45 -27.00 -11.52
CA LEU A 871 -3.45 -26.17 -12.20
C LEU A 871 -3.15 -24.87 -11.43
N VAL A 872 -4.12 -24.31 -10.72
CA VAL A 872 -3.93 -23.16 -9.84
C VAL A 872 -2.96 -23.47 -8.68
N LEU A 873 -2.93 -24.71 -8.19
CA LEU A 873 -2.00 -25.15 -7.14
C LEU A 873 -0.62 -25.53 -7.73
N ILE A 874 -0.64 -26.28 -8.83
CA ILE A 874 0.54 -26.86 -9.49
C ILE A 874 1.40 -25.78 -10.17
N GLY A 875 0.79 -24.80 -10.82
CA GLY A 875 1.51 -23.77 -11.59
C GLY A 875 2.50 -22.95 -10.77
N PRO A 876 2.08 -22.32 -9.65
CA PRO A 876 2.99 -21.62 -8.75
C PRO A 876 4.08 -22.54 -8.18
N ALA A 877 3.73 -23.76 -7.80
CA ALA A 877 4.69 -24.74 -7.30
C ALA A 877 5.75 -25.09 -8.35
N LEU A 878 5.36 -25.31 -9.61
CA LEU A 878 6.27 -25.58 -10.71
C LEU A 878 7.24 -24.41 -10.95
N ASN A 879 6.75 -23.17 -10.87
CA ASN A 879 7.59 -21.99 -10.98
C ASN A 879 8.60 -21.91 -9.83
N SER A 880 8.18 -22.12 -8.58
CA SER A 880 9.08 -22.10 -7.42
C SER A 880 10.14 -23.20 -7.47
N LEU A 881 9.78 -24.40 -7.94
CA LEU A 881 10.72 -25.50 -8.18
C LEU A 881 11.77 -25.14 -9.23
N ALA A 882 11.33 -24.54 -10.33
CA ALA A 882 12.20 -24.11 -11.40
C ALA A 882 13.13 -22.95 -10.98
N GLU A 883 12.65 -22.04 -10.13
CA GLU A 883 13.46 -20.97 -9.51
C GLU A 883 14.63 -21.54 -8.70
N GLY A 884 14.43 -22.67 -7.99
CA GLY A 884 15.49 -23.35 -7.24
C GLY A 884 16.57 -24.03 -8.09
N CYS A 885 16.30 -24.27 -9.38
CA CYS A 885 17.19 -25.00 -10.28
C CYS A 885 18.15 -24.08 -11.06
N PRO A 886 19.31 -24.56 -11.51
CA PRO A 886 20.18 -23.76 -12.38
C PRO A 886 19.51 -23.47 -13.73
N TRP A 887 19.86 -22.33 -14.33
CA TRP A 887 19.53 -22.02 -15.72
C TRP A 887 20.07 -23.12 -16.66
N PRO A 888 19.33 -23.61 -17.68
CA PRO A 888 18.10 -23.08 -18.28
C PRO A 888 16.81 -23.88 -17.95
N CYS A 889 16.62 -24.37 -16.71
CA CYS A 889 15.43 -25.19 -16.37
C CYS A 889 14.09 -24.50 -16.68
N MET A 890 13.96 -23.21 -16.39
CA MET A 890 12.70 -22.48 -16.61
C MET A 890 12.38 -22.20 -18.09
N PRO A 891 13.34 -21.78 -18.94
CA PRO A 891 13.14 -21.77 -20.40
C PRO A 891 12.69 -23.10 -20.98
N ILE A 892 13.23 -24.23 -20.48
CA ILE A 892 12.81 -25.57 -20.90
C ILE A 892 11.34 -25.80 -20.53
N ILE A 893 10.94 -25.55 -19.28
CA ILE A 893 9.55 -25.71 -18.83
C ILE A 893 8.60 -24.80 -19.63
N ALA A 894 8.99 -23.55 -19.82
CA ALA A 894 8.23 -22.58 -20.59
C ALA A 894 7.99 -23.06 -22.03
N SER A 895 9.00 -23.65 -22.66
CA SER A 895 8.90 -24.18 -24.03
C SER A 895 7.95 -25.36 -24.16
N LEU A 896 7.93 -26.26 -23.17
CA LEU A 896 7.02 -27.40 -23.14
C LEU A 896 5.56 -26.94 -22.93
N TRP A 897 5.34 -25.97 -22.05
CA TRP A 897 4.00 -25.43 -21.82
C TRP A 897 3.50 -24.56 -22.97
N ALA A 898 4.38 -23.79 -23.63
CA ALA A 898 4.04 -23.01 -24.82
C ALA A 898 3.60 -23.90 -26.00
N GLN A 899 4.14 -25.12 -26.13
CA GLN A 899 3.67 -26.10 -27.12
C GLN A 899 2.22 -26.52 -26.87
N LYS A 900 1.83 -26.66 -25.60
CA LYS A 900 0.50 -27.12 -25.20
C LYS A 900 -0.54 -26.01 -25.23
N VAL A 901 -0.18 -24.79 -24.83
CA VAL A 901 -1.15 -23.69 -24.60
C VAL A 901 -0.65 -22.38 -25.21
N LYS A 902 -0.87 -22.20 -26.51
CA LYS A 902 -0.45 -20.97 -27.23
C LYS A 902 -1.02 -19.69 -26.62
N ARG A 903 -2.25 -19.72 -26.09
CA ARG A 903 -2.89 -18.55 -25.45
C ARG A 903 -2.19 -18.05 -24.18
N TRP A 904 -1.35 -18.88 -23.55
CA TRP A 904 -0.63 -18.51 -22.32
C TRP A 904 0.84 -18.19 -22.56
N ASN A 905 1.28 -18.16 -23.82
CA ASN A 905 2.68 -18.02 -24.18
C ASN A 905 3.31 -16.79 -23.50
N ASP A 906 2.68 -15.62 -23.61
CA ASP A 906 3.24 -14.39 -23.06
C ASP A 906 3.34 -14.42 -21.52
N PHE A 907 2.35 -15.00 -20.85
CA PHE A 907 2.38 -15.19 -19.40
C PHE A 907 3.49 -16.16 -18.96
N ILE A 908 3.64 -17.28 -19.67
CA ILE A 908 4.65 -18.29 -19.37
C ILE A 908 6.05 -17.73 -19.60
N VAL A 909 6.26 -17.02 -20.71
CA VAL A 909 7.53 -16.36 -21.05
C VAL A 909 7.87 -15.26 -20.05
N PHE A 910 6.89 -14.46 -19.64
CA PHE A 910 7.06 -13.47 -18.57
C PHE A 910 7.40 -14.14 -17.23
N SER A 911 6.71 -15.23 -16.87
CA SER A 911 6.99 -15.96 -15.63
C SER A 911 8.41 -16.54 -15.63
N ALA A 912 8.88 -17.00 -16.79
CA ALA A 912 10.22 -17.54 -16.98
C ALA A 912 11.32 -16.47 -16.89
N SER A 913 11.10 -15.25 -17.40
CA SER A 913 12.10 -14.18 -17.35
C SER A 913 12.46 -13.75 -15.92
N ARG A 914 11.55 -13.97 -14.95
CA ARG A 914 11.77 -13.69 -13.51
C ARG A 914 12.94 -14.48 -12.92
N THR A 915 13.18 -15.69 -13.40
CA THR A 915 14.20 -16.59 -12.83
C THR A 915 15.62 -16.06 -12.97
N VAL A 916 15.88 -15.21 -13.95
CA VAL A 916 17.22 -14.63 -14.18
C VAL A 916 17.71 -13.82 -12.97
N PHE A 917 16.81 -13.10 -12.31
CA PHE A 917 17.14 -12.25 -11.16
C PHE A 917 17.35 -13.05 -9.87
N HIS A 918 16.86 -14.29 -9.78
CA HIS A 918 17.15 -15.18 -8.65
C HIS A 918 18.62 -15.68 -8.69
N HIS A 919 19.24 -15.74 -9.88
CA HIS A 919 20.61 -16.25 -10.06
C HIS A 919 21.68 -15.17 -10.25
N SER A 920 21.31 -13.93 -10.59
CA SER A 920 22.26 -12.84 -10.85
C SER A 920 21.96 -11.62 -9.97
N SER A 921 22.81 -11.38 -8.96
CA SER A 921 22.74 -10.17 -8.14
C SER A 921 22.97 -8.90 -8.98
N GLU A 922 23.83 -8.95 -9.98
CA GLU A 922 24.07 -7.82 -10.89
C GLU A 922 22.80 -7.45 -11.68
N ALA A 923 22.03 -8.45 -12.14
CA ALA A 923 20.76 -8.17 -12.81
C ALA A 923 19.76 -7.47 -11.87
N VAL A 924 19.77 -7.82 -10.58
CA VAL A 924 18.94 -7.15 -9.55
C VAL A 924 19.38 -5.70 -9.36
N VAL A 925 20.69 -5.45 -9.26
CA VAL A 925 21.23 -4.09 -9.13
C VAL A 925 20.91 -3.24 -10.36
N GLN A 926 21.03 -3.79 -11.57
CA GLN A 926 20.63 -3.11 -12.81
C GLN A 926 19.13 -2.81 -12.84
N LEU A 927 18.29 -3.73 -12.37
CA LEU A 927 16.85 -3.51 -12.28
C LEU A 927 16.52 -2.38 -11.30
N LEU A 928 17.16 -2.38 -10.13
CA LEU A 928 17.02 -1.28 -9.16
C LEU A 928 17.46 0.05 -9.76
N ARG A 929 18.62 0.11 -10.42
CA ARG A 929 19.10 1.30 -11.16
C ARG A 929 18.05 1.79 -12.16
N SER A 930 17.45 0.87 -12.92
CA SER A 930 16.39 1.19 -13.89
C SER A 930 15.12 1.73 -13.21
N CYS A 931 14.74 1.21 -12.03
CA CYS A 931 13.63 1.75 -11.24
C CYS A 931 13.89 3.19 -10.77
N PHE A 932 15.10 3.49 -10.27
CA PHE A 932 15.48 4.86 -9.90
C PHE A 932 15.52 5.78 -11.13
N ALA A 933 16.16 5.35 -12.22
CA ALA A 933 16.29 6.14 -13.44
C ALA A 933 14.93 6.44 -14.11
N SER A 934 14.02 5.47 -14.17
CA SER A 934 12.66 5.65 -14.71
C SER A 934 11.82 6.57 -13.84
N THR A 935 11.90 6.44 -12.52
CA THR A 935 11.16 7.29 -11.58
C THR A 935 11.64 8.74 -11.63
N LEU A 936 12.95 8.95 -11.69
CA LEU A 936 13.55 10.28 -11.69
C LEU A 936 13.65 10.92 -13.09
N GLY A 937 13.42 10.14 -14.15
CA GLY A 937 13.49 10.60 -15.54
C GLY A 937 14.94 10.87 -15.99
N LEU A 938 15.90 10.08 -15.52
CA LEU A 938 17.34 10.25 -15.76
C LEU A 938 17.81 9.57 -17.06
N ASN A 939 16.94 8.84 -17.75
CA ASN A 939 17.29 8.10 -18.97
C ASN A 939 17.43 9.01 -20.21
N PRO A 940 18.58 8.98 -20.93
CA PRO A 940 18.83 9.84 -22.09
C PRO A 940 18.12 9.37 -23.38
N SER A 941 17.51 8.18 -23.40
CA SER A 941 17.09 7.49 -24.63
C SER A 941 15.65 7.74 -25.08
N THR A 942 14.83 8.50 -24.35
CA THR A 942 13.44 8.79 -24.77
C THR A 942 13.14 10.29 -24.76
N ILE A 943 12.80 10.82 -25.94
CA ILE A 943 12.57 12.24 -26.24
C ILE A 943 11.32 12.81 -25.49
N TYR A 944 10.63 12.00 -24.67
CA TYR A 944 9.41 12.35 -23.91
C TYR A 944 9.44 11.91 -22.42
N SER A 945 10.59 11.79 -21.77
CA SER A 945 10.66 11.28 -20.38
C SER A 945 10.33 12.34 -19.31
N ASN A 946 9.05 12.65 -19.11
CA ASN A 946 8.58 13.13 -17.81
C ASN A 946 8.58 11.91 -16.87
N GLY A 947 9.61 11.75 -16.03
CA GLY A 947 9.70 10.65 -15.04
C GLY A 947 8.47 10.57 -14.12
N GLY A 948 8.38 9.49 -13.34
CA GLY A 948 7.34 9.29 -12.33
C GLY A 948 6.61 7.96 -12.45
N VAL A 949 5.40 7.87 -11.88
CA VAL A 949 4.64 6.62 -11.73
C VAL A 949 4.47 5.86 -13.05
N GLY A 950 4.09 6.54 -14.13
CA GLY A 950 3.85 5.87 -15.41
C GLY A 950 5.12 5.40 -16.14
N ALA A 951 6.28 6.00 -15.86
CA ALA A 951 7.56 5.50 -16.36
C ALA A 951 8.02 4.26 -15.57
N LEU A 952 7.76 4.22 -14.26
CA LEU A 952 8.13 3.09 -13.40
C LEU A 952 7.19 1.89 -13.57
N LEU A 953 5.88 2.11 -13.64
CA LEU A 953 4.85 1.07 -13.64
C LEU A 953 4.16 0.88 -14.99
N GLY A 954 4.49 1.71 -15.98
CA GLY A 954 3.80 1.74 -17.28
C GLY A 954 2.48 2.53 -17.23
N TYR A 955 1.92 2.81 -18.40
CA TYR A 955 0.72 3.64 -18.55
C TYR A 955 -0.57 2.84 -18.81
N GLY A 956 -0.55 1.51 -18.80
CA GLY A 956 -1.69 0.70 -19.25
C GLY A 956 -1.99 0.90 -20.74
N PHE A 957 -2.61 -0.08 -21.40
CA PHE A 957 -2.66 -0.09 -22.86
C PHE A 957 -3.59 0.95 -23.50
N GLY A 958 -3.01 1.74 -24.41
CA GLY A 958 -3.65 2.53 -25.45
C GLY A 958 -2.71 2.73 -26.65
N SER A 959 -2.91 1.93 -27.71
CA SER A 959 -2.58 2.21 -29.13
C SER A 959 -1.14 2.51 -29.59
N HIS A 960 -0.08 2.01 -28.94
CA HIS A 960 1.24 1.96 -29.60
C HIS A 960 1.78 0.53 -29.60
N PHE A 961 2.05 0.02 -30.81
CA PHE A 961 2.51 -1.31 -31.20
C PHE A 961 1.42 -2.35 -31.51
N SER A 962 0.99 -2.30 -32.77
CA SER A 962 0.50 -3.43 -33.55
C SER A 962 1.48 -4.61 -33.43
N GLY A 963 1.05 -5.72 -32.82
CA GLY A 963 1.63 -7.04 -33.05
C GLY A 963 2.96 -7.41 -32.38
N GLY A 964 3.29 -6.88 -31.20
CA GLY A 964 4.48 -7.32 -30.43
C GLY A 964 4.28 -7.29 -28.91
N ILE A 965 5.09 -8.08 -28.17
CA ILE A 965 5.16 -8.07 -26.70
C ILE A 965 5.38 -6.62 -26.24
N SER A 966 4.47 -6.08 -25.43
CA SER A 966 4.61 -4.74 -24.85
C SER A 966 5.80 -4.69 -23.91
N PRO A 967 6.62 -3.62 -23.94
CA PRO A 967 7.75 -3.49 -23.03
C PRO A 967 7.23 -3.48 -21.58
N VAL A 968 7.77 -4.39 -20.75
CA VAL A 968 7.47 -4.46 -19.32
C VAL A 968 8.17 -3.30 -18.62
N ALA A 969 7.43 -2.56 -17.79
CA ALA A 969 8.02 -1.48 -17.00
C ALA A 969 8.91 -2.05 -15.86
N PRO A 970 10.05 -1.41 -15.55
CA PRO A 970 11.01 -1.94 -14.58
C PRO A 970 10.42 -2.13 -13.18
N GLY A 971 9.52 -1.25 -12.74
CA GLY A 971 8.83 -1.38 -11.46
C GLY A 971 7.90 -2.58 -11.39
N ILE A 972 7.18 -2.90 -12.47
CA ILE A 972 6.34 -4.11 -12.54
C ILE A 972 7.21 -5.36 -12.45
N MET A 973 8.34 -5.39 -13.17
CA MET A 973 9.27 -6.51 -13.07
C MET A 973 9.81 -6.66 -11.65
N TYR A 974 10.24 -5.55 -11.02
CA TYR A 974 10.70 -5.57 -9.63
C TYR A 974 9.65 -6.15 -8.67
N LEU A 975 8.42 -5.64 -8.72
CA LEU A 975 7.33 -6.08 -7.85
C LEU A 975 6.98 -7.57 -8.04
N ARG A 976 7.26 -8.16 -9.21
CA ARG A 976 7.03 -9.58 -9.48
C ARG A 976 8.21 -10.50 -9.14
N VAL A 977 9.41 -9.96 -8.85
CA VAL A 977 10.62 -10.77 -8.59
C VAL A 977 11.28 -10.52 -7.22
N HIS A 978 11.05 -9.38 -6.59
CA HIS A 978 11.75 -8.97 -5.35
C HIS A 978 11.71 -9.93 -4.17
N ARG A 979 10.77 -10.88 -4.15
CA ARG A 979 10.62 -11.87 -3.07
C ARG A 979 11.34 -13.19 -3.35
N SER A 980 11.85 -13.37 -4.56
CA SER A 980 12.72 -14.48 -4.96
C SER A 980 14.19 -14.05 -4.92
N PHE A 981 14.55 -12.96 -4.23
CA PHE A 981 15.95 -12.59 -4.05
C PHE A 981 16.56 -13.41 -2.90
N ARG A 982 17.75 -14.01 -3.14
CA ARG A 982 18.42 -14.87 -2.16
C ARG A 982 19.02 -14.10 -0.99
N ASP A 983 19.56 -12.92 -1.24
CA ASP A 983 20.16 -12.04 -0.22
C ASP A 983 19.39 -10.71 -0.16
N ILE A 984 18.46 -10.63 0.78
CA ILE A 984 17.64 -9.43 1.02
C ILE A 984 18.43 -8.37 1.80
N MET A 985 19.51 -8.73 2.50
CA MET A 985 20.29 -7.77 3.30
C MET A 985 21.14 -6.87 2.39
N PHE A 986 21.79 -7.45 1.39
CA PHE A 986 22.52 -6.73 0.33
C PHE A 986 21.66 -5.66 -0.37
N MET A 987 20.36 -5.92 -0.55
CA MET A 987 19.43 -4.98 -1.18
C MET A 987 19.37 -3.62 -0.48
N THR A 988 19.50 -3.61 0.85
CA THR A 988 19.40 -2.36 1.62
C THR A 988 20.61 -1.47 1.37
N GLU A 989 21.81 -2.07 1.33
CA GLU A 989 23.06 -1.37 1.04
C GLU A 989 23.06 -0.80 -0.38
N GLU A 990 22.61 -1.61 -1.36
CA GLU A 990 22.48 -1.16 -2.74
C GLU A 990 21.45 -0.04 -2.91
N ILE A 991 20.29 -0.12 -2.24
CA ILE A 991 19.30 0.97 -2.28
C ILE A 991 19.87 2.27 -1.71
N VAL A 992 20.64 2.21 -0.62
CA VAL A 992 21.33 3.38 -0.06
C VAL A 992 22.37 3.93 -1.04
N SER A 993 23.17 3.07 -1.66
CA SER A 993 24.15 3.44 -2.70
C SER A 993 23.47 4.14 -3.90
N LEU A 994 22.38 3.57 -4.41
CA LEU A 994 21.60 4.12 -5.52
C LEU A 994 20.91 5.44 -5.17
N LEU A 995 20.43 5.58 -3.94
CA LEU A 995 19.89 6.84 -3.43
C LEU A 995 20.96 7.93 -3.47
N MET A 996 22.18 7.64 -3.01
CA MET A 996 23.29 8.59 -3.00
C MET A 996 23.78 8.93 -4.42
N SER A 997 23.83 7.94 -5.32
CA SER A 997 24.11 8.17 -6.75
C SER A 997 23.05 9.08 -7.38
N SER A 998 21.78 8.82 -7.10
CA SER A 998 20.65 9.63 -7.60
C SER A 998 20.73 11.07 -7.11
N VAL A 999 21.10 11.30 -5.84
CA VAL A 999 21.32 12.65 -5.30
C VAL A 999 22.44 13.37 -6.03
N ARG A 1000 23.54 12.67 -6.33
CA ARG A 1000 24.67 13.22 -7.09
C ARG A 1000 24.26 13.63 -8.50
N GLU A 1001 23.46 12.80 -9.18
CA GLU A 1001 22.92 13.10 -10.52
C GLU A 1001 21.92 14.26 -10.52
N ILE A 1002 21.05 14.34 -9.52
CA ILE A 1002 20.11 15.46 -9.36
C ILE A 1002 20.88 16.77 -9.13
N ALA A 1003 21.93 16.73 -8.32
CA ALA A 1003 22.77 17.90 -8.05
C ALA A 1003 23.62 18.29 -9.27
N SER A 1004 24.15 17.34 -10.04
CA SER A 1004 24.98 17.60 -11.23
C SER A 1004 24.16 18.04 -12.45
N GLY A 1005 22.89 17.62 -12.56
CA GLY A 1005 21.94 18.12 -13.56
C GLY A 1005 21.70 19.64 -13.49
N ARG A 1006 22.01 20.27 -12.34
CA ARG A 1006 22.04 21.73 -12.15
C ARG A 1006 23.14 22.41 -12.99
N LEU A 1007 24.28 21.74 -13.17
CA LEU A 1007 25.50 22.27 -13.80
C LEU A 1007 25.54 22.06 -15.33
N SER A 1008 25.00 20.95 -15.84
CA SER A 1008 25.05 20.62 -17.27
C SER A 1008 24.23 21.60 -18.14
N ARG A 1009 23.11 22.10 -17.62
CA ARG A 1009 22.27 23.09 -18.33
C ARG A 1009 22.83 24.51 -18.32
N GLU A 1010 23.72 24.84 -17.39
CA GLU A 1010 24.43 26.15 -17.37
C GLU A 1010 25.44 26.27 -18.52
N LYS A 1011 25.96 25.14 -19.04
CA LYS A 1011 26.93 25.13 -20.15
C LYS A 1011 26.29 25.16 -21.53
N LEU A 1012 24.97 25.00 -21.68
CA LEU A 1012 24.31 24.99 -22.99
C LEU A 1012 23.63 26.33 -23.32
N LYS A 1013 24.29 27.09 -24.21
CA LYS A 1013 23.83 28.24 -25.01
C LYS A 1013 23.76 29.62 -24.32
N LYS A 1014 24.85 30.39 -24.47
CA LYS A 1014 24.76 31.84 -24.73
C LYS A 1014 24.13 32.04 -26.12
N THR A 1015 22.81 32.23 -26.19
CA THR A 1015 22.16 32.83 -27.36
C THR A 1015 22.11 34.35 -27.21
N LYS A 1016 22.23 35.06 -28.34
CA LYS A 1016 22.45 36.52 -28.47
C LYS A 1016 21.33 37.45 -27.93
N PHE A 1017 20.33 36.93 -27.24
CA PHE A 1017 19.29 37.74 -26.59
C PHE A 1017 19.20 37.35 -25.12
N GLY A 1018 19.62 38.26 -24.24
CA GLY A 1018 19.82 38.04 -22.82
C GLY A 1018 18.55 37.77 -22.00
N LEU A 1019 17.95 36.59 -22.17
CA LEU A 1019 17.01 35.99 -21.22
C LEU A 1019 17.64 34.72 -20.65
N ARG A 1020 18.00 34.75 -19.36
CA ARG A 1020 18.42 33.57 -18.60
C ARG A 1020 17.23 32.61 -18.49
N TYR A 1021 17.28 31.49 -19.21
CA TYR A 1021 16.34 30.39 -19.05
C TYR A 1021 16.99 29.31 -18.15
N GLY A 1022 16.40 29.08 -16.96
CA GLY A 1022 16.50 27.80 -16.23
C GLY A 1022 17.62 27.64 -15.19
N GLN A 1023 17.60 28.40 -14.09
CA GLN A 1023 18.10 27.89 -12.81
C GLN A 1023 17.10 26.85 -12.29
N VAL A 1024 17.51 25.59 -12.11
CA VAL A 1024 16.71 24.63 -11.33
C VAL A 1024 16.75 25.11 -9.87
N SER A 1025 15.60 25.47 -9.31
CA SER A 1025 15.51 25.91 -7.91
C SER A 1025 15.92 24.78 -6.96
N LEU A 1026 16.49 25.13 -5.81
CA LEU A 1026 16.78 24.18 -4.72
C LEU A 1026 15.54 23.34 -4.39
N ASP A 1027 14.36 23.96 -4.45
CA ASP A 1027 13.05 23.33 -4.22
C ASP A 1027 12.78 22.20 -5.22
N ALA A 1028 13.06 22.40 -6.50
CA ALA A 1028 12.86 21.39 -7.54
C ALA A 1028 13.86 20.23 -7.43
N ALA A 1029 15.08 20.49 -6.93
CA ALA A 1029 16.03 19.42 -6.59
C ALA A 1029 15.54 18.64 -5.37
N MET A 1030 15.05 19.34 -4.35
CA MET A 1030 14.54 18.73 -3.11
C MET A 1030 13.31 17.85 -3.35
N THR A 1031 12.37 18.25 -4.23
CA THR A 1031 11.22 17.40 -4.57
C THR A 1031 11.65 16.10 -5.23
N ARG A 1032 12.68 16.13 -6.09
CA ARG A 1032 13.26 14.93 -6.71
C ARG A 1032 14.00 14.06 -5.70
N VAL A 1033 14.71 14.66 -4.74
CA VAL A 1033 15.36 13.93 -3.63
C VAL A 1033 14.33 13.22 -2.76
N LYS A 1034 13.23 13.91 -2.40
CA LYS A 1034 12.10 13.30 -1.67
C LYS A 1034 11.49 12.13 -2.44
N LEU A 1035 11.37 12.26 -3.77
CA LEU A 1035 10.87 11.18 -4.63
C LEU A 1035 11.83 9.97 -4.68
N ALA A 1036 13.15 10.21 -4.75
CA ALA A 1036 14.15 9.14 -4.69
C ALA A 1036 14.10 8.41 -3.33
N ALA A 1037 14.01 9.17 -2.24
CA ALA A 1037 13.88 8.62 -0.90
C ALA A 1037 12.56 7.84 -0.70
N SER A 1038 11.45 8.31 -1.27
CA SER A 1038 10.15 7.61 -1.18
C SER A 1038 10.12 6.33 -2.00
N LEU A 1039 10.75 6.30 -3.18
CA LEU A 1039 10.96 5.07 -3.94
C LEU A 1039 11.80 4.09 -3.13
N GLY A 1040 12.99 4.50 -2.67
CA GLY A 1040 13.88 3.64 -1.89
C GLY A 1040 13.18 3.05 -0.66
N ALA A 1041 12.46 3.88 0.10
CA ALA A 1041 11.71 3.45 1.28
C ALA A 1041 10.61 2.44 0.95
N SER A 1042 9.92 2.64 -0.18
CA SER A 1042 8.91 1.69 -0.65
C SER A 1042 9.54 0.35 -1.03
N LEU A 1043 10.67 0.35 -1.75
CA LEU A 1043 11.34 -0.88 -2.17
C LEU A 1043 11.86 -1.68 -0.96
N VAL A 1044 12.48 -1.03 0.04
CA VAL A 1044 12.91 -1.68 1.29
C VAL A 1044 11.73 -2.28 2.03
N TRP A 1045 10.67 -1.48 2.24
CA TRP A 1045 9.49 -1.92 2.98
C TRP A 1045 8.75 -3.08 2.29
N LEU A 1046 8.58 -3.03 0.97
CA LEU A 1046 7.89 -4.09 0.22
C LEU A 1046 8.70 -5.41 0.17
N SER A 1047 10.03 -5.32 0.18
CA SER A 1047 10.90 -6.51 0.03
C SER A 1047 11.13 -7.27 1.33
N GLY A 1048 11.40 -6.56 2.43
CA GLY A 1048 11.71 -7.21 3.70
C GLY A 1048 10.83 -6.79 4.88
N GLY A 1049 9.81 -5.95 4.65
CA GLY A 1049 8.86 -5.55 5.68
C GLY A 1049 9.52 -4.95 6.91
N LEU A 1050 9.06 -5.39 8.09
CA LEU A 1050 9.54 -4.88 9.37
C LEU A 1050 11.01 -5.25 9.66
N SER A 1051 11.45 -6.46 9.32
CA SER A 1051 12.81 -6.93 9.68
C SER A 1051 13.89 -6.15 8.96
N LEU A 1052 13.71 -5.89 7.66
CA LEU A 1052 14.68 -5.14 6.86
C LEU A 1052 14.75 -3.67 7.26
N VAL A 1053 13.60 -3.06 7.58
CA VAL A 1053 13.57 -1.69 8.12
C VAL A 1053 14.27 -1.61 9.47
N GLN A 1054 14.16 -2.66 10.30
CA GLN A 1054 14.86 -2.72 11.59
C GLN A 1054 16.38 -2.81 11.41
N SER A 1055 16.86 -3.68 10.53
CA SER A 1055 18.29 -3.78 10.23
C SER A 1055 18.81 -2.49 9.56
N LEU A 1056 18.05 -1.90 8.63
CA LEU A 1056 18.39 -0.61 8.01
C LEU A 1056 18.67 0.47 9.07
N ILE A 1057 17.74 0.67 10.00
CA ILE A 1057 17.83 1.75 10.99
C ILE A 1057 18.87 1.43 12.07
N LYS A 1058 18.98 0.17 12.50
CA LYS A 1058 19.84 -0.21 13.62
C LYS A 1058 21.29 -0.51 13.20
N GLU A 1059 21.51 -0.99 11.98
CA GLU A 1059 22.77 -1.58 11.53
C GLU A 1059 23.29 -0.89 10.25
N THR A 1060 22.52 -0.88 9.16
CA THR A 1060 23.00 -0.39 7.85
C THR A 1060 23.29 1.11 7.85
N LEU A 1061 22.41 1.95 8.41
CA LEU A 1061 22.64 3.40 8.45
C LEU A 1061 23.80 3.78 9.39
N PRO A 1062 23.86 3.29 10.65
CA PRO A 1062 25.01 3.56 11.51
C PRO A 1062 26.34 3.10 10.90
N SER A 1063 26.39 1.90 10.32
CA SER A 1063 27.60 1.41 9.65
C SER A 1063 27.99 2.26 8.44
N TRP A 1064 27.01 2.72 7.65
CA TRP A 1064 27.25 3.66 6.54
C TRP A 1064 27.79 5.01 7.02
N PHE A 1065 27.35 5.55 8.16
CA PHE A 1065 27.87 6.82 8.69
C PHE A 1065 29.30 6.70 9.27
N ILE A 1066 29.64 5.53 9.81
CA ILE A 1066 30.97 5.24 10.36
C ILE A 1066 31.98 4.93 9.26
N SER A 1067 31.56 4.32 8.15
CA SER A 1067 32.47 3.97 7.05
C SER A 1067 33.02 5.20 6.33
N SER A 1068 34.30 5.12 5.94
CA SER A 1068 34.96 6.18 5.19
C SER A 1068 34.53 6.14 3.73
N HIS A 1069 33.76 7.14 3.30
CA HIS A 1069 33.42 7.31 1.88
C HIS A 1069 34.53 8.10 1.20
N ALA A 1070 35.28 7.46 0.30
CA ALA A 1070 36.39 8.13 -0.37
C ALA A 1070 35.88 9.35 -1.17
N PRO A 1071 36.48 10.55 -1.00
CA PRO A 1071 36.18 11.67 -1.87
C PRO A 1071 36.78 11.35 -3.24
N GLU A 1072 35.94 10.97 -4.20
CA GLU A 1072 36.39 10.84 -5.59
C GLU A 1072 36.94 12.20 -6.05
N GLN A 1073 38.23 12.21 -6.38
CA GLN A 1073 38.97 13.37 -6.86
C GLN A 1073 38.48 13.75 -8.25
N ASP A 1074 37.41 14.55 -8.33
CA ASP A 1074 37.15 15.38 -9.50
C ASP A 1074 37.16 16.85 -9.06
N GLY A 1075 38.25 17.53 -9.42
CA GLY A 1075 38.52 18.92 -9.07
C GLY A 1075 37.50 19.87 -9.68
N GLY A 1076 36.74 20.56 -8.83
CA GLY A 1076 35.94 21.73 -9.18
C GLY A 1076 34.64 21.77 -8.38
N GLU A 1077 34.68 22.35 -7.18
CA GLU A 1077 33.58 22.60 -6.23
C GLU A 1077 32.14 22.25 -6.71
N PRO A 1078 31.56 21.16 -6.19
CA PRO A 1078 30.15 21.16 -5.76
C PRO A 1078 29.89 20.28 -4.52
N GLY A 1079 30.92 19.90 -3.74
CA GLY A 1079 30.83 18.89 -2.67
C GLY A 1079 29.80 19.21 -1.58
N GLY A 1080 29.68 20.47 -1.15
CA GLY A 1080 28.81 20.85 -0.03
C GLY A 1080 27.31 20.73 -0.30
N VAL A 1081 26.84 21.02 -1.52
CA VAL A 1081 25.41 20.91 -1.87
C VAL A 1081 25.00 19.45 -2.05
N VAL A 1082 25.86 18.63 -2.67
CA VAL A 1082 25.65 17.18 -2.81
C VAL A 1082 25.61 16.53 -1.42
N ALA A 1083 26.56 16.87 -0.55
CA ALA A 1083 26.63 16.35 0.81
C ALA A 1083 25.39 16.72 1.64
N MET A 1084 24.95 17.98 1.59
CA MET A 1084 23.73 18.45 2.26
C MET A 1084 22.47 17.73 1.75
N LEU A 1085 22.27 17.66 0.42
CA LEU A 1085 21.12 16.96 -0.16
C LEU A 1085 21.16 15.46 0.17
N GLY A 1086 22.35 14.86 0.25
CA GLY A 1086 22.55 13.46 0.65
C GLY A 1086 22.10 13.20 2.08
N GLY A 1087 22.46 14.07 3.02
CA GLY A 1087 22.01 13.97 4.41
C GLY A 1087 20.48 14.05 4.54
N TYR A 1088 19.85 14.99 3.83
CA TYR A 1088 18.39 15.08 3.82
C TYR A 1088 17.71 13.91 3.12
N ALA A 1089 18.29 13.37 2.04
CA ALA A 1089 17.78 12.18 1.36
C ALA A 1089 17.72 10.99 2.32
N LEU A 1090 18.80 10.74 3.07
CA LEU A 1090 18.89 9.69 4.07
C LEU A 1090 17.90 9.90 5.22
N ALA A 1091 17.69 11.15 5.65
CA ALA A 1091 16.72 11.47 6.70
C ALA A 1091 15.28 11.16 6.26
N TYR A 1092 14.87 11.62 5.08
CA TYR A 1092 13.56 11.31 4.51
C TYR A 1092 13.38 9.81 4.30
N PHE A 1093 14.41 9.13 3.78
CA PHE A 1093 14.40 7.69 3.55
C PHE A 1093 14.21 6.90 4.85
N ALA A 1094 14.96 7.23 5.91
CA ALA A 1094 14.86 6.57 7.21
C ALA A 1094 13.47 6.78 7.88
N VAL A 1095 12.95 8.00 7.86
CA VAL A 1095 11.63 8.30 8.45
C VAL A 1095 10.50 7.64 7.65
N LEU A 1096 10.58 7.64 6.31
CA LEU A 1096 9.59 6.95 5.47
C LEU A 1096 9.62 5.44 5.72
N CYS A 1097 10.81 4.82 5.78
CA CYS A 1097 10.94 3.40 6.14
C CYS A 1097 10.29 3.09 7.49
N GLY A 1098 10.61 3.88 8.53
CA GLY A 1098 10.06 3.71 9.87
C GLY A 1098 8.53 3.91 9.92
N THR A 1099 8.01 4.92 9.23
CA THR A 1099 6.57 5.22 9.19
C THR A 1099 5.77 4.18 8.41
N PHE A 1100 6.32 3.61 7.33
CA PHE A 1100 5.70 2.48 6.63
C PHE A 1100 5.68 1.19 7.46
N ALA A 1101 6.73 0.96 8.27
CA ALA A 1101 6.84 -0.26 9.10
C ALA A 1101 6.06 -0.19 10.43
N TRP A 1102 6.10 0.94 11.14
CA TRP A 1102 5.52 1.08 12.48
C TRP A 1102 4.26 1.95 12.52
N GLY A 1103 4.00 2.73 11.48
CA GLY A 1103 2.96 3.75 11.48
C GLY A 1103 3.35 5.00 12.28
N VAL A 1104 2.56 6.05 12.10
CA VAL A 1104 2.71 7.34 12.82
C VAL A 1104 2.12 7.25 14.23
N ASP A 1105 1.07 6.43 14.40
CA ASP A 1105 0.32 6.28 15.65
C ASP A 1105 0.78 5.09 16.51
N SER A 1106 0.42 5.10 17.79
CA SER A 1106 0.67 4.00 18.74
C SER A 1106 -0.30 2.81 18.59
N ALA A 1107 -1.22 2.88 17.62
CA ALA A 1107 -2.29 1.90 17.44
C ALA A 1107 -1.86 0.60 16.75
N SER A 1108 -0.72 0.58 16.05
CA SER A 1108 -0.28 -0.61 15.31
C SER A 1108 0.36 -1.64 16.24
N SER A 1109 0.16 -2.94 15.98
CA SER A 1109 0.86 -4.01 16.72
C SER A 1109 2.38 -3.95 16.53
N ALA A 1110 2.83 -3.50 15.36
CA ALA A 1110 4.23 -3.29 15.00
C ALA A 1110 4.91 -2.17 15.82
N SER A 1111 4.15 -1.21 16.35
CA SER A 1111 4.66 -0.13 17.21
C SER A 1111 5.31 -0.63 18.50
N LYS A 1112 5.00 -1.85 18.98
CA LYS A 1112 5.63 -2.42 20.18
C LYS A 1112 7.15 -2.62 20.04
N ARG A 1113 7.67 -2.79 18.83
CA ARG A 1113 9.12 -2.92 18.58
C ARG A 1113 9.80 -1.56 18.31
N ARG A 1114 9.02 -0.51 18.03
CA ARG A 1114 9.51 0.84 17.71
C ARG A 1114 10.43 1.41 18.81
N PRO A 1115 10.09 1.38 20.12
CA PRO A 1115 10.93 1.99 21.15
C PRO A 1115 12.34 1.40 21.20
N LYS A 1116 12.48 0.09 21.00
CA LYS A 1116 13.78 -0.60 21.04
C LYS A 1116 14.69 -0.20 19.87
N VAL A 1117 14.13 -0.12 18.67
CA VAL A 1117 14.89 0.14 17.44
C VAL A 1117 15.19 1.63 17.30
N LEU A 1118 14.17 2.47 17.48
CA LEU A 1118 14.34 3.92 17.44
C LEU A 1118 15.22 4.40 18.60
N GLY A 1119 15.07 3.83 19.80
CA GLY A 1119 15.92 4.14 20.94
C GLY A 1119 17.40 3.84 20.67
N ALA A 1120 17.71 2.69 20.07
CA ALA A 1120 19.09 2.34 19.71
C ALA A 1120 19.66 3.31 18.66
N HIS A 1121 18.88 3.70 17.65
CA HIS A 1121 19.32 4.65 16.63
C HIS A 1121 19.55 6.05 17.20
N LEU A 1122 18.64 6.55 18.02
CA LEU A 1122 18.79 7.86 18.67
C LEU A 1122 19.95 7.90 19.68
N GLU A 1123 20.21 6.79 20.36
CA GLU A 1123 21.40 6.65 21.22
C GLU A 1123 22.69 6.74 20.39
N PHE A 1124 22.72 6.14 19.20
CA PHE A 1124 23.83 6.29 18.25
C PHE A 1124 23.99 7.76 17.80
N LEU A 1125 22.90 8.46 17.47
CA LEU A 1125 22.96 9.88 17.11
C LEU A 1125 23.48 10.73 18.27
N ALA A 1126 22.96 10.52 19.49
CA ALA A 1126 23.39 11.25 20.68
C ALA A 1126 24.87 11.01 20.99
N SER A 1127 25.31 9.75 20.95
CA SER A 1127 26.71 9.39 21.20
C SER A 1127 27.67 9.97 20.15
N SER A 1128 27.22 10.07 18.90
CA SER A 1128 27.99 10.70 17.83
C SER A 1128 28.08 12.23 18.00
N LEU A 1129 27.00 12.89 18.45
CA LEU A 1129 27.01 14.31 18.79
C LEU A 1129 27.90 14.61 20.01
N ASP A 1130 27.92 13.70 21.01
CA ASP A 1130 28.82 13.77 22.17
C ASP A 1130 30.31 13.60 21.79
N GLY A 1131 30.62 13.24 20.54
CA GLY A 1131 31.98 12.94 20.08
C GLY A 1131 32.53 11.58 20.55
N LYS A 1132 31.67 10.69 21.07
CA LYS A 1132 32.07 9.34 21.50
C LYS A 1132 32.28 8.38 20.33
N ILE A 1133 31.69 8.68 19.17
CA ILE A 1133 31.78 7.89 17.95
C ILE A 1133 32.42 8.75 16.86
N SER A 1134 33.47 8.24 16.22
CA SER A 1134 34.07 8.87 15.04
C SER A 1134 33.27 8.53 13.78
N LEU A 1135 32.89 9.54 13.01
CA LEU A 1135 32.15 9.40 11.76
C LEU A 1135 33.10 9.43 10.55
N GLY A 1136 32.81 8.61 9.54
CA GLY A 1136 33.58 8.53 8.29
C GLY A 1136 32.98 9.33 7.12
N CYS A 1137 31.82 9.96 7.32
CA CYS A 1137 31.11 10.75 6.31
C CYS A 1137 31.39 12.26 6.41
N ASP A 1138 31.02 13.01 5.36
CA ASP A 1138 31.15 14.48 5.35
C ASP A 1138 30.28 15.14 6.43
N PHE A 1139 30.82 16.19 7.06
CA PHE A 1139 30.14 16.90 8.14
C PHE A 1139 28.81 17.53 7.69
N ALA A 1140 28.71 18.00 6.44
CA ALA A 1140 27.46 18.56 5.94
C ALA A 1140 26.38 17.48 5.74
N THR A 1141 26.77 16.26 5.33
CA THR A 1141 25.85 15.11 5.26
C THR A 1141 25.36 14.70 6.64
N TRP A 1142 26.27 14.59 7.61
CA TRP A 1142 25.91 14.25 8.99
C TRP A 1142 24.96 15.29 9.61
N ARG A 1143 25.32 16.58 9.52
CA ARG A 1143 24.51 17.66 10.07
C ARG A 1143 23.12 17.69 9.43
N ALA A 1144 23.02 17.59 8.10
CA ALA A 1144 21.74 17.58 7.39
C ALA A 1144 20.89 16.34 7.70
N TYR A 1145 21.51 15.18 7.92
CA TYR A 1145 20.80 13.98 8.33
C TYR A 1145 20.17 14.13 9.71
N VAL A 1146 20.95 14.55 10.72
CA VAL A 1146 20.47 14.68 12.11
C VAL A 1146 19.38 15.75 12.21
N THR A 1147 19.59 16.94 11.64
CA THR A 1147 18.57 18.00 11.68
C THR A 1147 17.33 17.62 10.87
N GLY A 1148 17.49 16.98 9.71
CA GLY A 1148 16.40 16.47 8.89
C GLY A 1148 15.59 15.37 9.58
N PHE A 1149 16.25 14.41 10.22
CA PHE A 1149 15.60 13.28 10.88
C PHE A 1149 14.82 13.75 12.11
N LEU A 1150 15.44 14.57 12.97
CA LEU A 1150 14.78 15.08 14.18
C LEU A 1150 13.65 16.07 13.85
N SER A 1151 13.80 16.92 12.82
CA SER A 1151 12.72 17.82 12.39
C SER A 1151 11.52 17.06 11.82
N LEU A 1152 11.75 16.02 11.02
CA LEU A 1152 10.70 15.13 10.55
C LEU A 1152 10.05 14.36 11.71
N MET A 1153 10.81 13.94 12.71
CA MET A 1153 10.24 13.27 13.89
C MET A 1153 9.32 14.19 14.69
N VAL A 1154 9.80 15.40 15.02
CA VAL A 1154 9.05 16.41 15.78
C VAL A 1154 7.78 16.83 15.03
N ARG A 1155 7.85 16.95 13.71
CA ARG A 1155 6.73 17.45 12.91
C ARG A 1155 5.74 16.37 12.51
N CYS A 1156 6.23 15.20 12.09
CA CYS A 1156 5.45 14.18 11.40
C CYS A 1156 5.14 12.97 12.30
N THR A 1157 5.94 12.71 13.35
CA THR A 1157 5.81 11.52 14.20
C THR A 1157 5.96 11.86 15.68
N GLN A 1158 5.15 12.80 16.18
CA GLN A 1158 5.23 13.31 17.56
C GLN A 1158 5.17 12.19 18.61
N LYS A 1159 4.31 11.18 18.41
CA LYS A 1159 4.19 10.02 19.30
C LYS A 1159 5.46 9.18 19.40
N TRP A 1160 6.36 9.25 18.41
CA TRP A 1160 7.64 8.54 18.48
C TRP A 1160 8.58 9.17 19.52
N VAL A 1161 8.50 10.48 19.73
CA VAL A 1161 9.35 11.20 20.71
C VAL A 1161 9.02 10.77 22.14
N LEU A 1162 7.75 10.46 22.42
CA LEU A 1162 7.30 9.97 23.73
C LEU A 1162 7.86 8.59 24.10
N ASP A 1163 8.27 7.79 23.11
CA ASP A 1163 8.82 6.44 23.33
C ASP A 1163 10.32 6.45 23.67
N VAL A 1164 10.97 7.61 23.59
CA VAL A 1164 12.43 7.77 23.73
C VAL A 1164 12.79 8.12 25.18
N ASN A 1165 13.91 7.58 25.66
CA ASN A 1165 14.43 7.95 26.98
C ASN A 1165 14.79 9.44 27.03
N VAL A 1166 14.35 10.12 28.09
CA VAL A 1166 14.58 11.55 28.36
C VAL A 1166 16.07 11.90 28.33
N ASP A 1167 16.95 11.04 28.84
CA ASP A 1167 18.40 11.28 28.85
C ASP A 1167 19.00 11.36 27.44
N VAL A 1168 18.42 10.62 26.50
CA VAL A 1168 18.81 10.66 25.08
C VAL A 1168 18.30 11.96 24.45
N LEU A 1169 17.04 12.32 24.72
CA LEU A 1169 16.46 13.57 24.23
C LEU A 1169 17.23 14.80 24.73
N LYS A 1170 17.68 14.79 25.99
CA LYS A 1170 18.52 15.86 26.55
C LYS A 1170 19.83 16.01 25.78
N ARG A 1171 20.59 14.93 25.61
CA ARG A 1171 21.87 14.96 24.86
C ARG A 1171 21.70 15.38 23.41
N LEU A 1172 20.65 14.89 22.73
CA LEU A 1172 20.34 15.33 21.36
C LEU A 1172 20.03 16.82 21.31
N SER A 1173 19.26 17.33 22.27
CA SER A 1173 18.92 18.75 22.39
C SER A 1173 20.16 19.62 22.61
N ASP A 1174 21.07 19.19 23.48
CA ASP A 1174 22.34 19.87 23.75
C ASP A 1174 23.23 19.91 22.50
N GLY A 1175 23.30 18.81 21.73
CA GLY A 1175 24.01 18.76 20.46
C GLY A 1175 23.40 19.66 19.38
N LEU A 1176 22.06 19.74 19.29
CA LEU A 1176 21.38 20.66 18.37
C LEU A 1176 21.65 22.13 18.73
N ARG A 1177 21.70 22.46 20.02
CA ARG A 1177 22.06 23.78 20.52
C ARG A 1177 23.48 24.19 20.10
N GLN A 1178 24.44 23.27 20.17
CA GLN A 1178 25.81 23.52 19.67
C GLN A 1178 25.85 23.86 18.18
N TRP A 1179 24.82 23.47 17.41
CA TRP A 1179 24.68 23.78 15.99
C TRP A 1179 23.75 24.98 15.70
N ASN A 1180 23.36 25.75 16.72
CA ASN A 1180 22.41 26.87 16.65
C ASN A 1180 20.99 26.47 16.17
N GLU A 1181 20.54 25.25 16.46
CA GLU A 1181 19.19 24.75 16.13
C GLU A 1181 18.27 24.76 17.36
N ASP A 1182 18.23 25.90 18.08
CA ASP A 1182 17.54 26.04 19.37
C ASP A 1182 16.03 25.79 19.30
N GLU A 1183 15.39 26.15 18.17
CA GLU A 1183 13.96 25.92 17.96
C GLU A 1183 13.63 24.43 17.87
N LEU A 1184 14.47 23.65 17.19
CA LEU A 1184 14.30 22.22 17.05
C LEU A 1184 14.61 21.49 18.37
N ALA A 1185 15.66 21.93 19.07
CA ALA A 1185 16.04 21.45 20.41
C ALA A 1185 14.86 21.61 21.40
N MET A 1186 14.27 22.81 21.44
CA MET A 1186 13.10 23.10 22.27
C MET A 1186 11.86 22.31 21.87
N ALA A 1187 11.60 22.15 20.58
CA ALA A 1187 10.46 21.37 20.09
C ALA A 1187 10.60 19.88 20.42
N LEU A 1188 11.82 19.33 20.35
CA LEU A 1188 12.12 17.94 20.70
C LEU A 1188 11.86 17.68 22.20
N LEU A 1189 12.38 18.53 23.09
CA LEU A 1189 12.14 18.39 24.53
C LEU A 1189 10.68 18.65 24.92
N GLY A 1190 10.02 19.59 24.26
CA GLY A 1190 8.60 19.89 24.48
C GLY A 1190 7.66 18.72 24.16
N LEU A 1191 8.07 17.82 23.26
CA LEU A 1191 7.33 16.61 22.92
C LEU A 1191 7.71 15.38 23.78
N GLY A 1192 8.80 15.44 24.54
CA GLY A 1192 9.31 14.33 25.38
C GLY A 1192 8.49 14.03 26.65
N GLY A 1193 7.28 14.61 26.78
CA GLY A 1193 6.37 14.39 27.90
C GLY A 1193 6.87 15.01 29.22
N VAL A 1194 6.22 14.63 30.33
CA VAL A 1194 6.48 15.20 31.67
C VAL A 1194 7.93 15.04 32.10
N GLY A 1195 8.58 13.92 31.77
CA GLY A 1195 9.97 13.66 32.13
C GLY A 1195 10.97 14.63 31.49
N ALA A 1196 10.70 15.12 30.27
CA ALA A 1196 11.57 16.06 29.57
C ALA A 1196 11.34 17.54 29.94
N THR A 1197 10.30 17.85 30.72
CA THR A 1197 9.97 19.24 31.10
C THR A 1197 11.05 19.92 31.94
N ALA A 1198 11.74 19.17 32.81
CA ALA A 1198 12.86 19.68 33.59
C ALA A 1198 14.06 20.05 32.70
N ALA A 1199 14.41 19.18 31.74
CA ALA A 1199 15.46 19.46 30.76
C ALA A 1199 15.09 20.64 29.83
N ALA A 1200 13.81 20.76 29.45
CA ALA A 1200 13.33 21.91 28.68
C ALA A 1200 13.44 23.22 29.49
N ALA A 1201 13.13 23.19 30.79
CA ALA A 1201 13.26 24.33 31.68
C ALA A 1201 14.73 24.75 31.87
N GLU A 1202 15.63 23.78 32.07
CA GLU A 1202 17.09 24.01 32.11
C GLU A 1202 17.58 24.68 30.81
N LEU A 1203 17.16 24.17 29.66
CA LEU A 1203 17.55 24.73 28.36
C LEU A 1203 17.07 26.17 28.19
N ILE A 1204 15.84 26.48 28.64
CA ILE A 1204 15.30 27.85 28.65
C ILE A 1204 16.12 28.78 29.57
N ILE A 1205 16.56 28.29 30.73
CA ILE A 1205 17.34 29.08 31.69
C ILE A 1205 18.76 29.34 31.17
N GLU A 1206 19.39 28.35 30.56
CA GLU A 1206 20.77 28.46 30.05
C GLU A 1206 20.89 29.21 28.72
N SER A 1207 19.83 29.26 27.91
CA SER A 1207 19.82 29.98 26.63
C SER A 1207 19.72 31.50 26.79
N GLY A 1208 19.55 32.00 28.02
CA GLY A 1208 19.78 33.42 28.36
C GLY A 1208 19.08 34.39 27.41
N VAL A 1209 17.74 34.39 27.40
CA VAL A 1209 16.96 35.49 26.82
C VAL A 1209 16.81 36.62 27.82
#